data_AF-A0A7X7AXZ3-F1
#
_entry.id   AF-A0A7X7AXZ3-F1
#
_cell.length_a   1.000
_cell.length_b   1.000
_cell.length_c   1.000
_cell.angle_alpha   90.00
_cell.angle_beta   90.00
_cell.angle_gamma   90.00
#
_symmetry.space_group_name_H-M   'P 1'
#
loop_
_entity.id
_entity.type
_entity.pdbx_description
1 polymer ?
#
loop_
_entity_poly.entity_id
_entity_poly.type
_entity_poly.pdbx_seq_one_letter_code
_entity_poly.pdbx_strand_id
1 'polypeptide(L)'
;MILTMALLSLLMAVGTAEPAEAAAKEGPPFPRIANCYAVGLSPESTPADIAEIARFDLLIGGVMCDWGNPEHRQRLAEKMALVRQRNPHILILDFSSSAPYYFPSDPSFPESGWLLQPNGQRIAGWPGTEMINLTRPEVLNFLAARSVASVKERGFDGTFIDCMASGFDWWACNIESGAPYQVDADRDGKPDDRAWLDHEWARAKAELSRKVRAGIGPAAPFMTNSAGEWGLATTNGILLEDYLDHVLAGNMSWDRVMREYLAWTRVPQKPNVTTIVSSSGIEPPFDAWNTMTEEARNAILERGRNQKERMRFGLATTLMGDGYFAYDLHTRWRGQRWWYPEYDAPLGYAKGPGKRQPDGTWRREFDGGTVVVNPTLLDASVRFRGRHRDASSGKVSTRFVVPAMDGRIFLPTTAPLAPGTLPDPRPVLSLSGPDRVVERADRVLLRLEGAAALFDNEGRLLALTDGRRTLLEQARAFIVKDDRWRDFAYEGCRRQRLPDGRLRFTGRRTQDAVAVSYTLEVRPVKRGLDLAYQWEALSDAHFHMFRQQIDFPLATYGGGSYQAGGARGKLPSERSPEPILRGALRELTARPSAGPTARVSLSGEGTLVDERHYGVEAFRLGTYPTHGNVKAGARWKCTLRIRLAPR
;
A
#
# COMPACT_ATOMS: atom_id res chain seq x y z
N MET A 1 -70.67 42.35 -13.56
CA MET A 1 -71.00 42.26 -14.99
C MET A 1 -69.71 42.51 -15.77
N ILE A 2 -69.15 41.44 -16.37
CA ILE A 2 -68.27 41.41 -17.57
C ILE A 2 -66.82 41.94 -17.37
N LEU A 3 -65.81 41.07 -17.21
CA LEU A 3 -64.93 40.42 -18.25
C LEU A 3 -63.77 41.37 -18.67
N THR A 4 -62.48 41.04 -18.88
CA THR A 4 -61.63 39.83 -19.05
C THR A 4 -60.17 40.38 -19.13
N MET A 5 -59.07 39.76 -18.68
CA MET A 5 -58.26 38.76 -19.41
C MET A 5 -57.03 38.41 -18.53
N ALA A 6 -56.87 37.14 -18.14
CA ALA A 6 -55.85 36.19 -18.61
C ALA A 6 -54.41 36.40 -18.07
N LEU A 7 -54.12 35.74 -16.94
CA LEU A 7 -52.76 35.49 -16.45
C LEU A 7 -52.30 34.10 -16.93
N LEU A 8 -51.25 34.04 -17.75
CA LEU A 8 -50.65 32.81 -18.23
C LEU A 8 -49.60 32.32 -17.21
N SER A 9 -49.87 31.22 -16.53
CA SER A 9 -48.95 30.56 -15.60
C SER A 9 -47.96 29.69 -16.39
N LEU A 10 -46.70 30.12 -16.50
CA LEU A 10 -45.62 29.31 -17.07
C LEU A 10 -45.01 28.41 -15.98
N LEU A 11 -45.26 27.10 -16.05
CA LEU A 11 -44.48 26.10 -15.32
C LEU A 11 -43.04 26.09 -15.85
N MET A 12 -42.08 26.54 -15.05
CA MET A 12 -40.67 26.19 -15.26
C MET A 12 -40.36 24.91 -14.49
N ALA A 13 -40.18 23.81 -15.23
CA ALA A 13 -39.56 22.61 -14.73
C ALA A 13 -38.10 22.92 -14.39
N VAL A 14 -37.75 22.93 -13.10
CA VAL A 14 -36.36 22.96 -12.64
C VAL A 14 -35.77 21.57 -12.83
N GLY A 15 -35.22 21.33 -14.02
CA GLY A 15 -34.31 20.24 -14.28
C GLY A 15 -32.87 20.75 -14.17
N THR A 16 -32.26 20.68 -12.99
CA THR A 16 -30.81 20.87 -12.85
C THR A 16 -30.12 19.56 -13.22
N ALA A 17 -29.84 19.36 -14.50
CA ALA A 17 -28.76 18.48 -14.90
C ALA A 17 -27.45 19.25 -14.70
N GLU A 18 -26.67 18.88 -13.69
CA GLU A 18 -25.27 19.31 -13.60
C GLU A 18 -24.54 18.87 -14.88
N PRO A 19 -23.74 19.74 -15.52
CA PRO A 19 -22.88 19.31 -16.60
C PRO A 19 -21.79 18.43 -16.00
N ALA A 20 -21.73 17.17 -16.43
CA ALA A 20 -20.54 16.35 -16.22
C ALA A 20 -19.38 17.06 -16.91
N GLU A 21 -18.53 17.72 -16.13
CA GLU A 21 -17.28 18.30 -16.60
C GLU A 21 -16.48 17.18 -17.29
N ALA A 22 -16.36 17.26 -18.61
CA ALA A 22 -15.44 16.41 -19.35
C ALA A 22 -14.03 16.71 -18.81
N ALA A 23 -13.38 15.71 -18.22
CA ALA A 23 -12.00 15.87 -17.78
C ALA A 23 -11.16 16.34 -18.97
N ALA A 24 -10.43 17.45 -18.80
CA ALA A 24 -9.53 17.96 -19.83
C ALA A 24 -8.56 16.83 -20.26
N LYS A 25 -8.38 16.66 -21.57
CA LYS A 25 -7.45 15.69 -22.16
C LYS A 25 -6.00 16.17 -21.97
N GLU A 26 -5.54 16.21 -20.73
CA GLU A 26 -4.18 16.63 -20.36
C GLU A 26 -3.26 15.42 -20.25
N GLY A 27 -2.07 15.49 -20.87
CA GLY A 27 -1.06 14.42 -20.82
C GLY A 27 -1.35 13.23 -21.75
N PRO A 28 -0.56 12.14 -21.64
CA PRO A 28 -0.76 10.96 -22.47
C PRO A 28 -2.08 10.24 -22.16
N PRO A 29 -2.65 9.49 -23.13
CA PRO A 29 -3.82 8.65 -22.91
C PRO A 29 -3.49 7.54 -21.89
N PHE A 30 -4.53 6.96 -21.27
CA PHE A 30 -4.35 5.86 -20.33
C PHE A 30 -4.16 4.52 -21.06
N PRO A 31 -3.45 3.57 -20.43
CA PRO A 31 -2.73 3.69 -19.15
C PRO A 31 -1.45 4.55 -19.23
N ARG A 32 -1.16 5.28 -18.15
CA ARG A 32 0.08 6.08 -18.02
C ARG A 32 1.12 5.31 -17.25
N ILE A 33 2.25 5.00 -17.86
CA ILE A 33 3.25 4.09 -17.30
C ILE A 33 4.54 4.85 -16.97
N ALA A 34 5.03 4.66 -15.75
CA ALA A 34 6.27 5.23 -15.27
C ALA A 34 7.35 4.16 -15.04
N ASN A 35 8.60 4.60 -15.00
CA ASN A 35 9.73 3.84 -14.46
C ASN A 35 10.42 4.65 -13.35
N CYS A 36 10.90 3.97 -12.30
CA CYS A 36 11.45 4.61 -11.10
C CYS A 36 12.87 4.13 -10.81
N TYR A 37 13.74 5.06 -10.44
CA TYR A 37 15.13 4.96 -9.97
C TYR A 37 16.19 4.42 -10.92
N ALA A 38 15.89 3.46 -11.80
CA ALA A 38 16.95 2.75 -12.52
C ALA A 38 16.52 2.28 -13.92
N VAL A 39 15.92 3.17 -14.72
CA VAL A 39 15.57 2.86 -16.12
C VAL A 39 16.80 2.54 -16.98
N GLY A 40 17.96 3.12 -16.65
CA GLY A 40 19.25 2.85 -17.31
C GLY A 40 19.49 3.69 -18.57
N LEU A 41 18.99 4.93 -18.61
CA LEU A 41 19.30 5.87 -19.69
C LEU A 41 20.69 6.47 -19.47
N SER A 42 21.61 6.35 -20.43
CA SER A 42 22.99 6.81 -20.30
C SER A 42 23.58 7.25 -21.65
N PRO A 43 24.76 7.90 -21.69
CA PRO A 43 25.48 8.20 -22.95
C PRO A 43 25.73 6.98 -23.86
N GLU A 44 25.75 5.79 -23.27
CA GLU A 44 26.00 4.50 -23.93
C GLU A 44 24.73 3.80 -24.40
N SER A 45 23.53 4.31 -24.07
CA SER A 45 22.27 3.67 -24.44
C SER A 45 22.18 3.39 -25.95
N THR A 46 21.88 2.13 -26.28
CA THR A 46 21.74 1.65 -27.65
C THR A 46 20.42 2.10 -28.27
N PRO A 47 20.24 2.03 -29.61
CA PRO A 47 18.93 2.26 -30.22
C PRO A 47 17.81 1.38 -29.66
N ALA A 48 18.14 0.16 -29.21
CA ALA A 48 17.18 -0.74 -28.57
C ALA A 48 16.77 -0.22 -27.18
N ASP A 49 17.73 0.26 -26.37
CA ASP A 49 17.42 0.89 -25.08
C ASP A 49 16.51 2.11 -25.27
N ILE A 50 16.83 2.97 -26.24
CA ILE A 50 16.00 4.15 -26.55
C ILE A 50 14.58 3.73 -26.96
N ALA A 51 14.43 2.67 -27.75
CA ALA A 51 13.13 2.16 -28.15
C ALA A 51 12.31 1.61 -26.98
N GLU A 52 12.95 0.92 -26.03
CA GLU A 52 12.27 0.42 -24.82
C GLU A 52 11.92 1.53 -23.84
N ILE A 53 12.86 2.45 -23.59
CA ILE A 53 12.70 3.56 -22.65
C ILE A 53 11.61 4.53 -23.13
N ALA A 54 11.51 4.77 -24.44
CA ALA A 54 10.48 5.64 -25.01
C ALA A 54 9.05 5.10 -24.86
N ARG A 55 8.84 3.87 -24.37
CA ARG A 55 7.50 3.34 -24.09
C ARG A 55 6.91 3.90 -22.80
N PHE A 56 7.74 4.40 -21.89
CA PHE A 56 7.29 5.04 -20.66
C PHE A 56 6.84 6.48 -20.92
N ASP A 57 5.89 6.94 -20.12
CA ASP A 57 5.36 8.30 -20.13
C ASP A 57 6.03 9.20 -19.08
N LEU A 58 6.67 8.59 -18.08
CA LEU A 58 7.38 9.28 -16.99
C LEU A 58 8.59 8.47 -16.55
N LEU A 59 9.75 9.10 -16.50
CA LEU A 59 10.96 8.56 -15.90
C LEU A 59 11.25 9.33 -14.61
N ILE A 60 11.40 8.61 -13.50
CA ILE A 60 11.69 9.17 -12.18
C ILE A 60 13.09 8.72 -11.80
N GLY A 61 14.11 9.50 -12.15
CA GLY A 61 15.51 9.12 -11.98
C GLY A 61 15.98 8.05 -12.96
N GLY A 62 17.09 7.36 -12.64
CA GLY A 62 17.65 6.29 -13.46
C GLY A 62 18.35 6.74 -14.74
N VAL A 63 18.65 8.04 -14.83
CA VAL A 63 19.49 8.63 -15.87
C VAL A 63 20.91 8.78 -15.34
N MET A 64 21.87 8.14 -16.01
CA MET A 64 23.26 8.05 -15.57
C MET A 64 24.14 8.92 -16.45
N CYS A 65 25.01 9.72 -15.84
CA CYS A 65 26.01 10.53 -16.53
C CYS A 65 27.22 10.76 -15.64
N ASP A 66 28.41 10.76 -16.23
CA ASP A 66 29.55 11.47 -15.65
C ASP A 66 29.36 12.97 -15.96
N TRP A 67 28.88 13.73 -14.98
CA TRP A 67 28.64 15.15 -15.14
C TRP A 67 29.93 15.97 -15.20
N GLY A 68 31.09 15.42 -14.86
CA GLY A 68 32.40 16.06 -15.04
C GLY A 68 32.85 16.03 -16.50
N ASN A 69 32.44 15.02 -17.27
CA ASN A 69 32.86 14.82 -18.66
C ASN A 69 31.92 15.51 -19.68
N PRO A 70 32.39 16.53 -20.43
CA PRO A 70 31.57 17.22 -21.43
C PRO A 70 31.02 16.34 -22.55
N GLU A 71 31.78 15.35 -23.01
CA GLU A 71 31.36 14.43 -24.07
C GLU A 71 30.20 13.55 -23.59
N HIS A 72 30.29 13.05 -22.36
CA HIS A 72 29.21 12.26 -21.76
C HIS A 72 27.93 13.09 -21.63
N ARG A 73 28.04 14.35 -21.17
CA ARG A 73 26.88 15.26 -21.08
C ARG A 73 26.23 15.49 -22.44
N GLN A 74 27.04 15.76 -23.48
CA GLN A 74 26.52 15.96 -24.83
C GLN A 74 25.81 14.71 -25.35
N ARG A 75 26.45 13.54 -25.25
CA ARG A 75 25.87 12.28 -25.70
C ARG A 75 24.60 11.94 -24.95
N LEU A 76 24.53 12.15 -23.65
CA LEU A 76 23.29 11.94 -22.89
C LEU A 76 22.19 12.89 -23.37
N ALA A 77 22.48 14.16 -23.61
CA ALA A 77 21.50 15.11 -24.14
C ALA A 77 20.93 14.64 -25.49
N GLU A 78 21.78 14.10 -26.38
CA GLU A 78 21.36 13.47 -27.64
C GLU A 78 20.46 12.25 -27.39
N LYS A 79 20.78 11.38 -26.41
CA LYS A 79 19.92 10.24 -26.05
C LYS A 79 18.56 10.67 -25.51
N MET A 80 18.52 11.66 -24.62
CA MET A 80 17.27 12.22 -24.10
C MET A 80 16.41 12.83 -25.22
N ALA A 81 17.03 13.51 -26.18
CA ALA A 81 16.34 14.04 -27.35
C ALA A 81 15.75 12.92 -28.23
N LEU A 82 16.46 11.82 -28.44
CA LEU A 82 15.95 10.66 -29.19
C LEU A 82 14.78 9.96 -28.48
N VAL A 83 14.81 9.88 -27.15
CA VAL A 83 13.68 9.36 -26.36
C VAL A 83 12.45 10.26 -26.56
N ARG A 84 12.60 11.58 -26.41
CA ARG A 84 11.52 12.56 -26.61
C ARG A 84 10.99 12.59 -28.05
N GLN A 85 11.84 12.35 -29.04
CA GLN A 85 11.42 12.24 -30.43
C GLN A 85 10.46 11.05 -30.64
N ARG A 86 10.71 9.94 -29.94
CA ARG A 86 9.86 8.74 -30.01
C ARG A 86 8.61 8.84 -29.16
N ASN A 87 8.69 9.49 -28.00
CA ASN A 87 7.54 9.80 -27.15
C ASN A 87 7.52 11.28 -26.78
N PRO A 88 6.79 12.12 -27.54
CA PRO A 88 6.68 13.55 -27.24
C PRO A 88 5.96 13.88 -25.93
N HIS A 89 5.29 12.90 -25.31
CA HIS A 89 4.60 13.08 -24.02
C HIS A 89 5.46 12.70 -22.82
N ILE A 90 6.65 12.12 -23.00
CA ILE A 90 7.48 11.66 -21.90
C ILE A 90 7.98 12.84 -21.05
N LEU A 91 7.88 12.69 -19.73
CA LEU A 91 8.56 13.55 -18.77
C LEU A 91 9.77 12.81 -18.18
N ILE A 92 10.93 13.46 -18.17
CA ILE A 92 12.15 12.91 -17.58
C ILE A 92 12.53 13.74 -16.35
N LEU A 93 12.30 13.19 -15.16
CA LEU A 93 12.63 13.80 -13.88
C LEU A 93 13.98 13.27 -13.41
N ASP A 94 14.85 14.17 -12.95
CA ASP A 94 16.12 13.77 -12.33
C ASP A 94 15.91 13.31 -10.89
N PHE A 95 16.61 12.24 -10.48
CA PHE A 95 16.83 11.97 -9.06
C PHE A 95 17.89 12.96 -8.57
N SER A 96 17.46 14.09 -8.02
CA SER A 96 18.38 15.18 -7.69
C SER A 96 19.09 14.95 -6.37
N SER A 97 18.39 14.36 -5.40
CA SER A 97 18.93 14.04 -4.08
C SER A 97 18.01 13.12 -3.28
N SER A 98 18.59 12.48 -2.26
CA SER A 98 17.87 11.99 -1.08
C SER A 98 17.88 13.04 0.02
N ALA A 99 16.77 13.23 0.73
CA ALA A 99 16.69 14.16 1.86
C ALA A 99 17.42 13.69 3.14
N PRO A 100 17.37 12.41 3.57
CA PRO A 100 18.00 11.97 4.81
C PRO A 100 19.50 11.67 4.74
N TYR A 101 20.06 11.34 3.57
CA TYR A 101 21.45 10.86 3.47
C TYR A 101 22.15 11.27 2.18
N TYR A 102 23.49 11.24 2.22
CA TYR A 102 24.34 11.60 1.10
C TYR A 102 25.61 10.73 1.03
N PHE A 103 26.27 10.73 -0.13
CA PHE A 103 27.49 9.96 -0.35
C PHE A 103 28.71 10.68 0.25
N PRO A 104 29.44 10.07 1.20
CA PRO A 104 30.60 10.72 1.83
C PRO A 104 31.79 10.90 0.89
N SER A 105 31.78 10.24 -0.26
CA SER A 105 32.83 10.36 -1.28
C SER A 105 32.74 11.63 -2.14
N ASP A 106 31.62 12.36 -2.08
CA ASP A 106 31.45 13.61 -2.84
C ASP A 106 31.95 14.81 -1.99
N PRO A 107 33.10 15.41 -2.36
CA PRO A 107 33.71 16.47 -1.57
C PRO A 107 32.96 17.81 -1.67
N SER A 108 31.94 17.92 -2.53
CA SER A 108 31.14 19.14 -2.65
C SER A 108 30.10 19.28 -1.54
N PHE A 109 29.81 18.21 -0.80
CA PHE A 109 28.86 18.25 0.31
C PHE A 109 29.43 19.05 1.50
N PRO A 110 28.65 19.93 2.15
CA PRO A 110 29.13 20.70 3.30
C PRO A 110 29.56 19.81 4.46
N GLU A 111 30.78 19.96 4.96
CA GLU A 111 31.30 19.16 6.09
C GLU A 111 30.50 19.38 7.39
N SER A 112 29.94 20.58 7.60
CA SER A 112 29.00 20.87 8.69
C SER A 112 27.64 20.18 8.51
N GLY A 113 27.38 19.60 7.35
CA GLY A 113 26.11 18.99 6.97
C GLY A 113 25.91 17.56 7.45
N TRP A 114 26.94 16.89 7.98
CA TRP A 114 26.80 15.52 8.49
C TRP A 114 26.05 15.48 9.82
N LEU A 115 25.16 14.51 9.98
CA LEU A 115 24.46 14.24 11.23
C LEU A 115 25.35 13.44 12.16
N LEU A 116 25.48 13.90 13.41
CA LEU A 116 26.40 13.34 14.39
C LEU A 116 25.65 12.68 15.53
N GLN A 117 26.38 11.83 16.24
CA GLN A 117 26.04 11.35 17.57
C GLN A 117 26.77 12.20 18.62
N PRO A 118 26.39 12.15 19.91
CA PRO A 118 27.04 12.90 20.99
C PRO A 118 28.56 12.68 21.12
N ASN A 119 29.05 11.54 20.66
CA ASN A 119 30.47 11.20 20.65
C ASN A 119 31.23 11.70 19.40
N GLY A 120 30.57 12.49 18.53
CA GLY A 120 31.12 13.03 17.30
C GLY A 120 31.14 12.07 16.11
N GLN A 121 30.68 10.81 16.26
CA GLN A 121 30.61 9.87 15.15
C GLN A 121 29.44 10.21 14.21
N ARG A 122 29.63 9.98 12.91
CA ARG A 122 28.55 10.07 11.92
C ARG A 122 27.60 8.88 12.04
N ILE A 123 26.36 9.07 11.60
CA ILE A 123 25.35 8.01 11.54
C ILE A 123 25.26 7.47 10.12
N ALA A 124 25.32 6.15 9.94
CA ALA A 124 25.18 5.53 8.62
C ALA A 124 23.72 5.65 8.12
N GLY A 125 23.55 5.85 6.82
CA GLY A 125 22.24 5.88 6.14
C GLY A 125 21.97 4.62 5.35
N TRP A 126 21.35 4.76 4.17
CA TRP A 126 21.27 3.69 3.15
C TRP A 126 22.68 3.16 2.79
N PRO A 127 22.86 1.88 2.43
CA PRO A 127 24.17 1.32 2.11
C PRO A 127 25.06 2.23 1.24
N GLY A 128 26.26 2.54 1.74
CA GLY A 128 27.22 3.45 1.09
C GLY A 128 26.99 4.95 1.34
N THR A 129 26.03 5.34 2.17
CA THR A 129 25.71 6.75 2.50
C THR A 129 25.76 7.03 3.99
N GLU A 130 25.85 8.30 4.35
CA GLU A 130 25.77 8.79 5.74
C GLU A 130 24.61 9.77 5.89
N MET A 131 23.99 9.80 7.08
CA MET A 131 22.87 10.68 7.39
C MET A 131 23.31 12.14 7.39
N ILE A 132 22.44 13.02 6.88
CA ILE A 132 22.68 14.46 6.79
C ILE A 132 21.77 15.24 7.73
N ASN A 133 22.25 16.40 8.17
CA ASN A 133 21.59 17.26 9.15
C ASN A 133 20.78 18.36 8.45
N LEU A 134 19.47 18.13 8.33
CA LEU A 134 18.56 19.08 7.66
C LEU A 134 18.32 20.37 8.46
N THR A 135 18.75 20.44 9.72
CA THR A 135 18.68 21.70 10.50
C THR A 135 19.66 22.77 10.01
N ARG A 136 20.65 22.37 9.19
CA ARG A 136 21.71 23.23 8.67
C ARG A 136 21.26 23.91 7.36
N PRO A 137 21.13 25.25 7.31
CA PRO A 137 20.65 25.96 6.11
C PRO A 137 21.51 25.70 4.86
N GLU A 138 22.81 25.52 5.02
CA GLU A 138 23.74 25.17 3.94
C GLU A 138 23.41 23.82 3.29
N VAL A 139 22.91 22.85 4.05
CA VAL A 139 22.47 21.55 3.52
C VAL A 139 21.20 21.74 2.68
N LEU A 140 20.22 22.50 3.17
CA LEU A 140 19.00 22.78 2.41
C LEU A 140 19.29 23.53 1.11
N ASN A 141 20.22 24.50 1.16
CA ASN A 141 20.65 25.24 -0.02
C ASN A 141 21.39 24.33 -1.02
N PHE A 142 22.25 23.43 -0.52
CA PHE A 142 22.95 22.45 -1.34
C PHE A 142 21.98 21.52 -2.08
N LEU A 143 21.03 20.91 -1.37
CA LEU A 143 20.02 20.03 -1.96
C LEU A 143 19.15 20.78 -2.99
N ALA A 144 18.70 21.99 -2.66
CA ALA A 144 17.91 22.81 -3.59
C ALA A 144 18.70 23.18 -4.86
N ALA A 145 19.98 23.53 -4.74
CA ALA A 145 20.84 23.87 -5.88
C ALA A 145 20.98 22.70 -6.86
N ARG A 146 21.02 21.45 -6.36
CA ARG A 146 21.06 20.26 -7.24
C ARG A 146 19.80 20.16 -8.10
N SER A 147 18.61 20.31 -7.51
CA SER A 147 17.35 20.34 -8.26
C SER A 147 17.31 21.47 -9.30
N VAL A 148 17.87 22.64 -8.97
CA VAL A 148 17.99 23.76 -9.91
C VAL A 148 18.90 23.40 -11.07
N ALA A 149 20.09 22.85 -10.81
CA ALA A 149 21.03 22.44 -11.85
C ALA A 149 20.41 21.38 -12.78
N SER A 150 19.64 20.43 -12.23
CA SER A 150 18.98 19.40 -13.03
C SER A 150 18.04 19.99 -14.08
N VAL A 151 17.23 20.98 -13.71
CA VAL A 151 16.30 21.62 -14.64
C VAL A 151 16.98 22.66 -15.54
N LYS A 152 17.83 23.52 -14.97
CA LYS A 152 18.36 24.70 -15.67
C LYS A 152 19.61 24.41 -16.51
N GLU A 153 20.38 23.39 -16.15
CA GLU A 153 21.70 23.14 -16.74
C GLU A 153 21.76 21.77 -17.43
N ARG A 154 21.03 20.77 -16.93
CA ARG A 154 21.16 19.37 -17.37
C ARG A 154 20.06 18.89 -18.31
N GLY A 155 19.06 19.72 -18.59
CA GLY A 155 18.03 19.45 -19.61
C GLY A 155 16.96 18.44 -19.20
N PHE A 156 16.79 18.18 -17.90
CA PHE A 156 15.66 17.43 -17.38
C PHE A 156 14.39 18.28 -17.39
N ASP A 157 13.24 17.64 -17.57
CA ASP A 157 11.95 18.34 -17.59
C ASP A 157 11.59 18.84 -16.18
N GLY A 158 12.00 18.09 -15.16
CA GLY A 158 11.76 18.38 -13.75
C GLY A 158 12.71 17.65 -12.80
N THR A 159 12.38 17.67 -11.51
CA THR A 159 13.22 17.14 -10.44
C THR A 159 12.42 16.27 -9.47
N PHE A 160 13.08 15.28 -8.90
CA PHE A 160 12.59 14.39 -7.88
C PHE A 160 13.54 14.39 -6.66
N ILE A 161 12.97 14.55 -5.47
CA ILE A 161 13.69 14.41 -4.20
C ILE A 161 13.12 13.24 -3.42
N ASP A 162 14.02 12.34 -3.01
CA ASP A 162 13.66 11.13 -2.28
C ASP A 162 13.49 11.38 -0.78
N CYS A 163 12.70 10.51 -0.12
CA CYS A 163 12.51 10.42 1.33
C CYS A 163 12.04 11.73 1.99
N MET A 164 11.01 12.35 1.42
CA MET A 164 10.43 13.61 1.89
C MET A 164 9.21 13.41 2.80
N ALA A 165 9.00 12.21 3.36
CA ALA A 165 7.97 11.99 4.38
C ALA A 165 8.17 12.94 5.58
N SER A 166 7.10 13.38 6.22
CA SER A 166 7.19 14.30 7.36
C SER A 166 7.86 13.64 8.57
N GLY A 167 8.64 14.40 9.33
CA GLY A 167 9.34 13.91 10.52
C GLY A 167 10.77 13.44 10.24
N PHE A 168 11.44 13.03 11.31
CA PHE A 168 12.81 12.55 11.25
C PHE A 168 12.87 11.13 10.68
N ASP A 169 13.89 10.85 9.86
CA ASP A 169 14.03 9.60 9.10
C ASP A 169 14.63 8.46 9.94
N TRP A 170 13.99 8.14 11.07
CA TRP A 170 14.44 7.13 12.03
C TRP A 170 14.74 5.76 11.40
N TRP A 171 13.99 5.41 10.35
CA TRP A 171 14.11 4.14 9.64
C TRP A 171 15.43 4.00 8.87
N ALA A 172 16.07 5.12 8.50
CA ALA A 172 17.27 5.13 7.66
C ALA A 172 18.57 5.04 8.49
N CYS A 173 18.54 5.50 9.74
CA CYS A 173 19.71 5.49 10.62
C CYS A 173 20.18 4.06 10.91
N ASN A 174 21.43 3.77 10.57
CA ASN A 174 22.07 2.46 10.73
C ASN A 174 21.23 1.31 10.14
N ILE A 175 20.48 1.55 9.06
CA ILE A 175 19.51 0.59 8.51
C ILE A 175 20.15 -0.77 8.15
N GLU A 176 21.38 -0.77 7.65
CA GLU A 176 22.09 -1.99 7.27
C GLU A 176 22.63 -2.75 8.49
N SER A 177 23.21 -2.04 9.46
CA SER A 177 23.87 -2.65 10.62
C SER A 177 22.92 -2.96 11.78
N GLY A 178 21.78 -2.26 11.86
CA GLY A 178 20.87 -2.26 13.01
C GLY A 178 21.51 -1.75 14.30
N ALA A 179 22.68 -1.12 14.23
CA ALA A 179 23.41 -0.68 15.41
C ALA A 179 22.63 0.44 16.13
N PRO A 180 22.57 0.41 17.48
CA PRO A 180 21.93 1.49 18.24
C PRO A 180 22.64 2.83 17.99
N TYR A 181 21.89 3.92 18.04
CA TYR A 181 22.39 5.26 17.80
C TYR A 181 21.69 6.29 18.70
N GLN A 182 22.33 7.43 18.86
CA GLN A 182 21.76 8.65 19.44
C GLN A 182 22.02 9.80 18.48
N VAL A 183 21.09 10.73 18.35
CA VAL A 183 21.20 11.86 17.41
C VAL A 183 21.60 13.10 18.18
N ASP A 184 22.62 13.81 17.69
CA ASP A 184 23.09 15.13 18.15
C ASP A 184 23.17 16.07 16.93
N ALA A 185 21.99 16.56 16.53
CA ALA A 185 21.80 17.46 15.41
C ALA A 185 22.19 18.90 15.78
N ASP A 186 21.97 19.34 17.02
CA ASP A 186 22.32 20.69 17.46
C ASP A 186 23.82 20.86 17.80
N ARG A 187 24.52 19.75 18.06
CA ARG A 187 25.95 19.62 18.38
C ARG A 187 26.29 20.09 19.80
N ASP A 188 25.40 19.90 20.77
CA ASP A 188 25.66 20.21 22.18
C ASP A 188 26.35 19.07 22.95
N GLY A 189 26.61 17.94 22.28
CA GLY A 189 27.24 16.76 22.88
C GLY A 189 26.27 15.90 23.70
N LYS A 190 24.96 16.06 23.51
CA LYS A 190 23.91 15.25 24.14
C LYS A 190 22.90 14.74 23.10
N PRO A 191 22.14 13.69 23.44
CA PRO A 191 21.08 13.22 22.58
C PRO A 191 19.93 14.24 22.51
N ASP A 192 19.48 14.54 21.30
CA ASP A 192 18.30 15.34 21.05
C ASP A 192 17.00 14.62 21.43
N ASP A 193 16.00 15.42 21.80
CA ASP A 193 14.63 14.94 22.00
C ASP A 193 14.00 14.47 20.68
N ARG A 194 13.30 13.33 20.71
CA ARG A 194 12.71 12.74 19.51
C ARG A 194 11.62 13.61 18.89
N ALA A 195 10.79 14.25 19.72
CA ALA A 195 9.71 15.09 19.21
C ALA A 195 10.26 16.39 18.62
N TRP A 196 11.34 16.93 19.20
CA TRP A 196 12.06 18.05 18.62
C TRP A 196 12.67 17.70 17.24
N LEU A 197 13.34 16.56 17.11
CA LEU A 197 13.88 16.10 15.81
C LEU A 197 12.78 15.96 14.75
N ASP A 198 11.66 15.33 15.10
CA ASP A 198 10.52 15.17 14.19
C ASP A 198 9.98 16.53 13.73
N HIS A 199 9.87 17.50 14.64
CA HIS A 199 9.45 18.86 14.33
C HIS A 199 10.43 19.56 13.38
N GLU A 200 11.73 19.54 13.69
CA GLU A 200 12.73 20.24 12.89
C GLU A 200 12.90 19.63 11.50
N TRP A 201 12.83 18.30 11.35
CA TRP A 201 12.87 17.66 10.03
C TRP A 201 11.62 17.99 9.21
N ALA A 202 10.43 18.00 9.82
CA ALA A 202 9.21 18.41 9.13
C ALA A 202 9.32 19.86 8.62
N ARG A 203 9.82 20.78 9.46
CA ARG A 203 10.08 22.18 9.08
C ARG A 203 11.10 22.28 7.94
N ALA A 204 12.22 21.57 8.03
CA ALA A 204 13.30 21.61 7.07
C ALA A 204 12.89 21.04 5.70
N LYS A 205 12.15 19.93 5.64
CA LYS A 205 11.62 19.35 4.39
C LYS A 205 10.62 20.29 3.71
N ALA A 206 9.75 20.95 4.46
CA ALA A 206 8.85 21.98 3.93
C ALA A 206 9.61 23.21 3.40
N GLU A 207 10.69 23.62 4.08
CA GLU A 207 11.56 24.70 3.61
C GLU A 207 12.32 24.32 2.33
N LEU A 208 12.91 23.12 2.28
CA LEU A 208 13.59 22.58 1.10
C LEU A 208 12.65 22.61 -0.11
N SER A 209 11.42 22.14 0.06
CA SER A 209 10.42 22.13 -1.02
C SER A 209 10.11 23.54 -1.55
N ARG A 210 10.01 24.55 -0.68
CA ARG A 210 9.85 25.95 -1.10
C ARG A 210 11.07 26.48 -1.85
N LYS A 211 12.28 26.19 -1.38
CA LYS A 211 13.54 26.60 -2.05
C LYS A 211 13.65 25.99 -3.44
N VAL A 212 13.35 24.69 -3.58
CA VAL A 212 13.35 23.99 -4.87
C VAL A 212 12.34 24.62 -5.82
N ARG A 213 11.07 24.78 -5.39
CA ARG A 213 10.04 25.41 -6.23
C ARG A 213 10.44 26.82 -6.68
N ALA A 214 10.97 27.64 -5.77
CA ALA A 214 11.43 28.98 -6.11
C ALA A 214 12.56 28.97 -7.16
N GLY A 215 13.51 28.02 -7.04
CA GLY A 215 14.66 27.93 -7.94
C GLY A 215 14.35 27.36 -9.33
N ILE A 216 13.52 26.32 -9.42
CA ILE A 216 13.19 25.69 -10.72
C ILE A 216 12.13 26.49 -11.48
N GLY A 217 11.28 27.25 -10.77
CA GLY A 217 10.16 28.01 -11.29
C GLY A 217 8.84 27.24 -11.31
N PRO A 218 7.74 27.88 -11.72
CA PRO A 218 6.39 27.28 -11.63
C PRO A 218 6.10 26.23 -12.71
N ALA A 219 6.82 26.25 -13.84
CA ALA A 219 6.53 25.39 -14.99
C ALA A 219 7.15 23.98 -14.90
N ALA A 220 8.33 23.86 -14.27
CA ALA A 220 9.03 22.58 -14.18
C ALA A 220 8.34 21.65 -13.18
N PRO A 221 8.08 20.38 -13.50
CA PRO A 221 7.54 19.43 -12.55
C PRO A 221 8.50 19.20 -11.38
N PHE A 222 7.94 19.21 -10.17
CA PHE A 222 8.65 18.84 -8.95
C PHE A 222 7.91 17.71 -8.26
N MET A 223 8.56 16.56 -8.17
CA MET A 223 8.04 15.39 -7.48
C MET A 223 8.83 15.11 -6.21
N THR A 224 8.22 14.48 -5.23
CA THR A 224 8.90 14.00 -4.03
C THR A 224 8.52 12.56 -3.72
N ASN A 225 9.42 11.76 -3.15
CA ASN A 225 9.02 10.47 -2.57
C ASN A 225 8.41 10.69 -1.20
N SER A 226 7.10 10.47 -1.12
CA SER A 226 6.28 10.80 0.05
C SER A 226 6.35 12.29 0.42
N ALA A 227 5.21 12.95 0.57
CA ALA A 227 5.16 14.29 1.18
C ALA A 227 3.91 14.41 2.03
N GLY A 228 4.01 15.19 3.10
CA GLY A 228 2.83 15.61 3.85
C GLY A 228 2.02 16.66 3.10
N GLU A 229 0.90 17.07 3.69
CA GLU A 229 0.03 18.13 3.14
C GLU A 229 0.79 19.44 2.85
N TRP A 230 1.89 19.71 3.57
CA TRP A 230 2.77 20.85 3.33
C TRP A 230 3.33 20.90 1.89
N GLY A 231 3.44 19.76 1.21
CA GLY A 231 3.97 19.67 -0.16
C GLY A 231 2.95 20.02 -1.24
N LEU A 232 1.64 20.01 -0.93
CA LEU A 232 0.58 20.17 -1.93
C LEU A 232 0.68 21.48 -2.71
N ALA A 233 1.17 22.55 -2.08
CA ALA A 233 1.31 23.86 -2.71
C ALA A 233 2.54 23.97 -3.62
N THR A 234 3.57 23.17 -3.39
CA THR A 234 4.90 23.32 -4.01
C THR A 234 5.25 22.19 -4.99
N THR A 235 4.63 21.02 -4.88
CA THR A 235 4.93 19.87 -5.74
C THR A 235 3.84 19.63 -6.78
N ASN A 236 4.19 18.84 -7.79
CA ASN A 236 3.32 18.37 -8.88
C ASN A 236 2.76 16.96 -8.61
N GLY A 237 3.22 16.32 -7.55
CA GLY A 237 2.82 14.96 -7.18
C GLY A 237 3.84 14.29 -6.27
N ILE A 238 3.48 13.10 -5.80
CA ILE A 238 4.31 12.27 -4.96
C ILE A 238 4.51 10.86 -5.53
N LEU A 239 5.59 10.22 -5.13
CA LEU A 239 5.72 8.77 -5.23
C LEU A 239 5.01 8.15 -4.02
N LEU A 240 4.01 7.32 -4.28
CA LEU A 240 3.43 6.40 -3.31
C LEU A 240 4.22 5.09 -3.39
N GLU A 241 5.31 5.03 -2.64
CA GLU A 241 6.25 3.92 -2.69
C GLU A 241 5.81 2.74 -1.81
N ASP A 242 5.55 1.58 -2.43
CA ASP A 242 5.18 0.31 -1.77
C ASP A 242 3.86 0.35 -0.97
N TYR A 243 3.05 1.40 -1.11
CA TYR A 243 1.77 1.55 -0.39
C TYR A 243 0.85 0.34 -0.64
N LEU A 244 0.78 -0.13 -1.90
CA LEU A 244 -0.03 -1.30 -2.24
C LEU A 244 0.60 -2.63 -1.83
N ASP A 245 1.92 -2.68 -1.64
CA ASP A 245 2.58 -3.85 -1.05
C ASP A 245 2.23 -3.97 0.43
N HIS A 246 2.19 -2.86 1.15
CA HIS A 246 1.67 -2.83 2.52
C HIS A 246 0.19 -3.19 2.61
N VAL A 247 -0.62 -2.80 1.63
CA VAL A 247 -2.02 -3.27 1.53
C VAL A 247 -2.09 -4.79 1.35
N LEU A 248 -1.30 -5.34 0.42
CA LEU A 248 -1.26 -6.79 0.15
C LEU A 248 -0.69 -7.59 1.34
N ALA A 249 0.21 -6.98 2.13
CA ALA A 249 0.72 -7.55 3.37
C ALA A 249 -0.27 -7.44 4.55
N GLY A 250 -1.36 -6.67 4.42
CA GLY A 250 -2.32 -6.42 5.48
C GLY A 250 -1.87 -5.38 6.52
N ASN A 251 -0.85 -4.59 6.21
CA ASN A 251 -0.29 -3.55 7.07
C ASN A 251 -0.90 -2.16 6.80
N MET A 252 -1.63 -1.99 5.70
CA MET A 252 -2.27 -0.73 5.33
C MET A 252 -3.66 -0.93 4.73
N SER A 253 -4.58 0.00 4.99
CA SER A 253 -5.91 -0.01 4.38
C SER A 253 -5.88 0.51 2.95
N TRP A 254 -6.42 -0.26 1.99
CA TRP A 254 -6.57 0.19 0.60
C TRP A 254 -7.40 1.48 0.49
N ASP A 255 -8.46 1.62 1.30
CA ASP A 255 -9.30 2.83 1.29
C ASP A 255 -8.50 4.08 1.74
N ARG A 256 -7.50 3.91 2.63
CA ARG A 256 -6.59 5.01 3.01
C ARG A 256 -5.69 5.39 1.83
N VAL A 257 -5.02 4.41 1.23
CA VAL A 257 -4.16 4.63 0.04
C VAL A 257 -4.94 5.33 -1.05
N MET A 258 -6.17 4.90 -1.34
CA MET A 258 -6.99 5.50 -2.37
C MET A 258 -7.41 6.94 -2.08
N ARG A 259 -7.74 7.28 -0.83
CA ARG A 259 -8.06 8.66 -0.48
C ARG A 259 -6.86 9.57 -0.70
N GLU A 260 -5.70 9.14 -0.23
CA GLU A 260 -4.45 9.88 -0.37
C GLU A 260 -4.05 10.03 -1.84
N TYR A 261 -4.03 8.93 -2.60
CA TYR A 261 -3.78 8.92 -4.04
C TYR A 261 -4.72 9.86 -4.81
N LEU A 262 -6.03 9.79 -4.55
CA LEU A 262 -7.00 10.66 -5.23
C LEU A 262 -6.83 12.14 -4.85
N ALA A 263 -6.42 12.44 -3.62
CA ALA A 263 -6.09 13.81 -3.22
C ALA A 263 -4.86 14.32 -4.00
N TRP A 264 -3.79 13.52 -4.06
CA TRP A 264 -2.55 13.86 -4.75
C TRP A 264 -2.65 13.88 -6.28
N THR A 265 -3.69 13.29 -6.88
CA THR A 265 -3.93 13.45 -8.32
C THR A 265 -4.75 14.71 -8.66
N ARG A 266 -5.47 15.28 -7.69
CA ARG A 266 -6.41 16.40 -7.89
C ARG A 266 -5.86 17.75 -7.44
N VAL A 267 -5.19 17.79 -6.30
CA VAL A 267 -4.84 19.01 -5.57
C VAL A 267 -3.51 19.65 -5.99
N PRO A 268 -2.41 18.90 -6.23
CA PRO A 268 -1.10 19.49 -6.50
C PRO A 268 -1.03 20.29 -7.81
N GLN A 269 0.11 20.94 -8.00
CA GLN A 269 0.42 21.70 -9.22
C GLN A 269 0.34 20.80 -10.46
N LYS A 270 -0.06 21.37 -11.60
CA LYS A 270 -0.09 20.67 -12.90
C LYS A 270 1.21 20.92 -13.68
N PRO A 271 1.67 19.97 -14.52
CA PRO A 271 1.08 18.65 -14.78
C PRO A 271 1.18 17.73 -13.55
N ASN A 272 0.22 16.82 -13.38
CA ASN A 272 0.25 15.83 -12.29
C ASN A 272 1.32 14.78 -12.59
N VAL A 273 2.20 14.50 -11.62
CA VAL A 273 3.21 13.42 -11.70
C VAL A 273 3.08 12.41 -10.56
N THR A 274 1.96 12.44 -9.82
CA THR A 274 1.70 11.46 -8.76
C THR A 274 1.74 10.05 -9.33
N THR A 275 2.54 9.20 -8.71
CA THR A 275 2.85 7.86 -9.20
C THR A 275 2.65 6.84 -8.09
N ILE A 276 1.95 5.75 -8.37
CA ILE A 276 1.99 4.55 -7.54
C ILE A 276 3.08 3.65 -8.11
N VAL A 277 4.10 3.34 -7.30
CA VAL A 277 5.02 2.24 -7.60
C VAL A 277 4.64 1.05 -6.73
N SER A 278 4.45 -0.10 -7.38
CA SER A 278 4.19 -1.37 -6.70
C SER A 278 5.29 -2.35 -7.02
N SER A 279 5.61 -3.23 -6.08
CA SER A 279 6.64 -4.23 -6.26
C SER A 279 6.06 -5.64 -6.34
N SER A 280 6.89 -6.58 -6.79
CA SER A 280 6.53 -7.99 -6.87
C SER A 280 6.39 -8.69 -5.52
N GLY A 281 6.85 -8.07 -4.43
CA GLY A 281 6.95 -8.68 -3.11
C GLY A 281 8.03 -9.76 -3.00
N ILE A 282 8.86 -9.95 -4.03
CA ILE A 282 10.04 -10.80 -3.99
C ILE A 282 11.22 -9.94 -3.55
N GLU A 283 11.62 -10.08 -2.29
CA GLU A 283 12.69 -9.32 -1.67
C GLU A 283 14.08 -9.92 -2.02
N PRO A 284 14.97 -9.18 -2.69
CA PRO A 284 16.35 -9.61 -2.90
C PRO A 284 17.26 -9.20 -1.73
N PRO A 285 18.49 -9.75 -1.64
CA PRO A 285 19.55 -9.22 -0.80
C PRO A 285 19.89 -7.76 -1.15
N PHE A 286 20.38 -6.98 -0.19
CA PHE A 286 20.83 -5.59 -0.42
C PHE A 286 21.99 -5.52 -1.43
N ASP A 287 22.93 -6.45 -1.38
CA ASP A 287 24.10 -6.48 -2.26
C ASP A 287 24.06 -7.65 -3.27
N ALA A 288 22.91 -7.84 -3.91
CA ALA A 288 22.69 -8.96 -4.84
C ALA A 288 23.69 -9.01 -6.01
N TRP A 289 24.31 -7.89 -6.39
CA TRP A 289 25.29 -7.85 -7.48
C TRP A 289 26.64 -8.44 -7.09
N ASN A 290 27.09 -8.24 -5.85
CA ASN A 290 28.34 -8.82 -5.38
C ASN A 290 28.16 -10.21 -4.76
N THR A 291 26.94 -10.54 -4.29
CA THR A 291 26.68 -11.76 -3.51
C THR A 291 26.02 -12.90 -4.29
N MET A 292 25.55 -12.66 -5.52
CA MET A 292 24.82 -13.66 -6.30
C MET A 292 25.41 -13.82 -7.71
N THR A 293 25.25 -14.99 -8.32
CA THR A 293 25.55 -15.18 -9.75
C THR A 293 24.50 -14.49 -10.61
N GLU A 294 24.81 -14.27 -11.89
CA GLU A 294 23.88 -13.70 -12.84
C GLU A 294 22.62 -14.57 -13.02
N GLU A 295 22.77 -15.89 -13.06
CA GLU A 295 21.65 -16.83 -13.20
C GLU A 295 20.70 -16.74 -12.02
N ALA A 296 21.24 -16.66 -10.79
CA ALA A 296 20.44 -16.53 -9.58
C ALA A 296 19.69 -15.19 -9.54
N ARG A 297 20.36 -14.11 -9.96
CA ARG A 297 19.76 -12.78 -10.15
C ARG A 297 18.62 -12.82 -11.18
N ASN A 298 18.84 -13.42 -12.34
CA ASN A 298 17.83 -13.54 -13.40
C ASN A 298 16.64 -14.39 -12.97
N ALA A 299 16.86 -15.46 -12.20
CA ALA A 299 15.78 -16.27 -11.65
C ALA A 299 14.88 -15.49 -10.67
N ILE A 300 15.45 -14.60 -9.85
CA ILE A 300 14.67 -13.71 -8.98
C ILE A 300 13.86 -12.72 -9.80
N LEU A 301 14.49 -12.07 -10.80
CA LEU A 301 13.80 -11.13 -11.69
C LEU A 301 12.62 -11.79 -12.42
N GLU A 302 12.80 -13.00 -12.94
CA GLU A 302 11.74 -13.73 -13.64
C GLU A 302 10.59 -14.11 -12.69
N ARG A 303 10.91 -14.52 -11.45
CA ARG A 303 9.88 -14.75 -10.42
C ARG A 303 9.08 -13.49 -10.10
N GLY A 304 9.75 -12.35 -9.99
CA GLY A 304 9.12 -11.05 -9.75
C GLY A 304 8.25 -10.59 -10.91
N ARG A 305 8.76 -10.71 -12.14
CA ARG A 305 8.05 -10.38 -13.38
C ARG A 305 6.74 -11.16 -13.51
N ASN A 306 6.73 -12.40 -13.03
CA ASN A 306 5.58 -13.30 -13.07
C ASN A 306 4.53 -13.07 -11.98
N GLN A 307 4.72 -12.13 -11.04
CA GLN A 307 3.70 -11.74 -10.05
C GLN A 307 2.62 -10.83 -10.68
N LYS A 308 1.95 -11.32 -11.73
CA LYS A 308 1.05 -10.51 -12.58
C LYS A 308 -0.20 -10.04 -11.84
N GLU A 309 -0.65 -10.75 -10.81
CA GLU A 309 -1.77 -10.35 -9.95
C GLU A 309 -1.47 -9.03 -9.23
N ARG A 310 -0.25 -8.88 -8.68
CA ARG A 310 0.17 -7.66 -7.98
C ARG A 310 0.26 -6.49 -8.96
N MET A 311 0.86 -6.73 -10.12
CA MET A 311 0.92 -5.74 -11.20
C MET A 311 -0.49 -5.26 -11.60
N ARG A 312 -1.42 -6.18 -11.89
CA ARG A 312 -2.79 -5.82 -12.29
C ARG A 312 -3.55 -5.09 -11.18
N PHE A 313 -3.37 -5.50 -9.93
CA PHE A 313 -3.96 -4.82 -8.79
C PHE A 313 -3.46 -3.38 -8.68
N GLY A 314 -2.15 -3.17 -8.79
CA GLY A 314 -1.53 -1.84 -8.78
C GLY A 314 -1.97 -0.96 -9.94
N LEU A 315 -1.92 -1.50 -11.16
CA LEU A 315 -2.35 -0.80 -12.38
C LEU A 315 -3.81 -0.38 -12.30
N ALA A 316 -4.71 -1.30 -11.98
CA ALA A 316 -6.14 -1.01 -11.91
C ALA A 316 -6.49 -0.06 -10.76
N THR A 317 -5.76 -0.13 -9.63
CA THR A 317 -5.87 0.84 -8.55
C THR A 317 -5.47 2.24 -9.04
N THR A 318 -4.33 2.35 -9.73
CA THR A 318 -3.84 3.62 -10.28
C THR A 318 -4.86 4.21 -11.27
N LEU A 319 -5.44 3.38 -12.13
CA LEU A 319 -6.44 3.81 -13.12
C LEU A 319 -7.74 4.37 -12.49
N MET A 320 -7.96 4.24 -11.18
CA MET A 320 -9.08 4.93 -10.50
C MET A 320 -8.87 6.45 -10.36
N GLY A 321 -7.62 6.92 -10.50
CA GLY A 321 -7.21 8.32 -10.53
C GLY A 321 -6.36 8.64 -11.76
N ASP A 322 -5.76 9.83 -11.80
CA ASP A 322 -5.06 10.36 -12.99
C ASP A 322 -3.53 10.32 -12.89
N GLY A 323 -3.01 9.46 -12.02
CA GLY A 323 -1.58 9.24 -11.81
C GLY A 323 -0.95 8.25 -12.78
N TYR A 324 0.34 8.04 -12.58
CA TYR A 324 1.17 7.09 -13.32
C TYR A 324 1.37 5.81 -12.51
N PHE A 325 1.57 4.70 -13.21
CA PHE A 325 1.85 3.40 -12.59
C PHE A 325 3.25 2.91 -12.92
N ALA A 326 4.00 2.48 -11.91
CA ALA A 326 5.27 1.78 -12.06
C ALA A 326 5.21 0.41 -11.37
N TYR A 327 5.89 -0.57 -11.94
CA TYR A 327 5.98 -1.92 -11.38
C TYR A 327 7.38 -2.51 -11.53
N ASP A 328 7.94 -2.99 -10.42
CA ASP A 328 9.32 -3.48 -10.35
C ASP A 328 9.47 -4.66 -9.38
N LEU A 329 10.71 -5.13 -9.17
CA LEU A 329 10.98 -6.26 -8.29
C LEU A 329 10.68 -5.92 -6.82
N HIS A 330 11.36 -4.90 -6.29
CA HIS A 330 11.37 -4.52 -4.87
C HIS A 330 12.11 -3.20 -4.66
N THR A 331 11.90 -2.49 -3.54
CA THR A 331 12.64 -1.26 -3.20
C THR A 331 14.16 -1.36 -3.20
N ARG A 332 14.71 -2.57 -2.98
CA ARG A 332 16.16 -2.83 -3.02
C ARG A 332 16.71 -2.97 -4.43
N TRP A 333 15.83 -3.14 -5.41
CA TRP A 333 16.18 -3.41 -6.79
C TRP A 333 15.06 -2.96 -7.72
N ARG A 334 14.99 -1.65 -7.97
CA ARG A 334 13.96 -1.02 -8.82
C ARG A 334 14.43 -0.82 -10.26
N GLY A 335 13.53 -0.31 -11.10
CA GLY A 335 13.83 0.22 -12.42
C GLY A 335 13.76 -0.77 -13.58
N GLN A 336 13.36 -2.04 -13.34
CA GLN A 336 13.23 -3.00 -14.44
C GLN A 336 12.27 -2.50 -15.52
N ARG A 337 12.66 -2.69 -16.79
CA ARG A 337 11.85 -2.33 -17.97
C ARG A 337 10.77 -3.39 -18.28
N TRP A 338 10.10 -3.90 -17.25
CA TRP A 338 9.04 -4.89 -17.43
C TRP A 338 7.83 -4.27 -18.13
N TRP A 339 7.33 -4.96 -19.15
CA TRP A 339 6.17 -4.52 -19.92
C TRP A 339 5.12 -5.62 -20.00
N TYR A 340 3.86 -5.21 -19.86
CA TYR A 340 2.71 -6.09 -19.79
C TYR A 340 1.67 -5.69 -20.84
N PRO A 341 0.95 -6.64 -21.46
CA PRO A 341 -0.06 -6.33 -22.47
C PRO A 341 -1.14 -5.35 -21.99
N GLU A 342 -1.43 -5.31 -20.69
CA GLU A 342 -2.38 -4.38 -20.09
C GLU A 342 -1.97 -2.92 -20.25
N TYR A 343 -0.67 -2.62 -20.39
CA TYR A 343 -0.15 -1.27 -20.60
C TYR A 343 -0.47 -0.75 -22.00
N ASP A 344 -0.64 -1.64 -22.98
CA ASP A 344 -1.00 -1.30 -24.36
C ASP A 344 -2.53 -1.29 -24.58
N ALA A 345 -3.34 -1.40 -23.52
CA ALA A 345 -4.80 -1.37 -23.64
C ALA A 345 -5.26 0.02 -24.14
N PRO A 346 -6.04 0.10 -25.24
CA PRO A 346 -6.42 1.38 -25.85
C PRO A 346 -7.57 2.04 -25.08
N LEU A 347 -7.34 2.45 -23.84
CA LEU A 347 -8.38 3.05 -22.99
C LEU A 347 -8.71 4.48 -23.41
N GLY A 348 -7.74 5.26 -23.89
CA GLY A 348 -7.94 6.67 -24.20
C GLY A 348 -8.05 7.49 -22.91
N TYR A 349 -9.02 8.41 -22.83
CA TYR A 349 -9.20 9.26 -21.66
C TYR A 349 -10.35 8.78 -20.77
N ALA A 350 -10.29 9.15 -19.49
CA ALA A 350 -11.35 8.82 -18.55
C ALA A 350 -12.61 9.65 -18.81
N LYS A 351 -13.78 9.01 -18.72
CA LYS A 351 -15.09 9.67 -18.86
C LYS A 351 -15.61 10.29 -17.56
N GLY A 352 -14.85 10.17 -16.48
CA GLY A 352 -15.20 10.66 -15.15
C GLY A 352 -14.36 10.00 -14.05
N PRO A 353 -14.63 10.29 -12.77
CA PRO A 353 -13.89 9.71 -11.66
C PRO A 353 -14.20 8.21 -11.47
N GLY A 354 -13.24 7.47 -10.92
CA GLY A 354 -13.49 6.12 -10.41
C GLY A 354 -14.52 6.12 -9.28
N LYS A 355 -15.40 5.11 -9.26
CA LYS A 355 -16.49 5.01 -8.29
C LYS A 355 -16.52 3.63 -7.63
N ARG A 356 -16.67 3.62 -6.31
CA ARG A 356 -16.97 2.43 -5.52
C ARG A 356 -18.34 1.86 -5.88
N GLN A 357 -18.42 0.56 -6.02
CA GLN A 357 -19.62 -0.19 -6.34
C GLN A 357 -20.24 -0.81 -5.08
N PRO A 358 -21.52 -1.23 -5.11
CA PRO A 358 -22.20 -1.83 -3.97
C PRO A 358 -21.61 -3.16 -3.47
N ASP A 359 -20.75 -3.81 -4.27
CA ASP A 359 -20.04 -5.05 -3.94
C ASP A 359 -18.60 -4.80 -3.45
N GLY A 360 -18.23 -3.54 -3.20
CA GLY A 360 -16.91 -3.15 -2.72
C GLY A 360 -15.84 -2.98 -3.81
N THR A 361 -16.11 -3.42 -5.05
CA THR A 361 -15.21 -3.13 -6.17
C THR A 361 -15.20 -1.65 -6.51
N TRP A 362 -14.19 -1.21 -7.26
CA TRP A 362 -14.17 0.11 -7.87
C TRP A 362 -14.13 -0.01 -9.38
N ARG A 363 -14.80 0.93 -10.03
CA ARG A 363 -14.97 0.94 -11.49
C ARG A 363 -14.75 2.34 -12.03
N ARG A 364 -14.06 2.43 -13.18
CA ARG A 364 -13.90 3.67 -13.94
C ARG A 364 -14.11 3.44 -15.43
N GLU A 365 -14.84 4.36 -16.05
CA GLU A 365 -15.11 4.34 -17.50
C GLU A 365 -14.10 5.21 -18.26
N PHE A 366 -13.68 4.71 -19.42
CA PHE A 366 -12.80 5.36 -20.35
C PHE A 366 -13.42 5.36 -21.75
N ASP A 367 -12.82 6.09 -22.69
CA ASP A 367 -13.21 6.12 -24.09
C ASP A 367 -13.33 4.70 -24.68
N GLY A 368 -12.26 3.91 -24.54
CA GLY A 368 -12.12 2.59 -25.13
C GLY A 368 -12.45 1.40 -24.21
N GLY A 369 -12.83 1.63 -22.95
CA GLY A 369 -13.19 0.51 -22.07
C GLY A 369 -13.50 0.86 -20.63
N THR A 370 -13.65 -0.20 -19.84
CA THR A 370 -13.96 -0.12 -18.41
C THR A 370 -12.84 -0.78 -17.61
N VAL A 371 -12.36 -0.12 -16.56
CA VAL A 371 -11.42 -0.70 -15.60
C VAL A 371 -12.17 -1.05 -14.32
N VAL A 372 -11.90 -2.24 -13.77
CA VAL A 372 -12.42 -2.67 -12.47
C VAL A 372 -11.25 -3.12 -11.60
N VAL A 373 -11.18 -2.60 -10.38
CA VAL A 373 -10.28 -3.11 -9.33
C VAL A 373 -11.11 -3.71 -8.20
N ASN A 374 -10.69 -4.86 -7.70
CA ASN A 374 -11.29 -5.55 -6.57
C ASN A 374 -10.35 -5.50 -5.37
N PRO A 375 -10.47 -4.50 -4.48
CA PRO A 375 -9.66 -4.40 -3.26
C PRO A 375 -10.21 -5.24 -2.11
N THR A 376 -11.22 -6.08 -2.36
CA THR A 376 -11.81 -6.92 -1.32
C THR A 376 -11.10 -8.27 -1.24
N LEU A 377 -11.35 -8.99 -0.15
CA LEU A 377 -10.84 -10.35 0.06
C LEU A 377 -11.73 -11.43 -0.58
N LEU A 378 -12.82 -11.05 -1.25
CA LEU A 378 -13.73 -11.93 -1.98
C LEU A 378 -13.57 -11.71 -3.48
N ASP A 379 -13.91 -12.71 -4.30
CA ASP A 379 -13.97 -12.47 -5.74
C ASP A 379 -15.26 -11.74 -6.11
N ALA A 380 -15.15 -10.85 -7.09
CA ALA A 380 -16.27 -10.09 -7.61
C ALA A 380 -16.74 -10.64 -8.96
N SER A 381 -18.06 -10.67 -9.18
CA SER A 381 -18.62 -11.01 -10.50
C SER A 381 -19.01 -9.74 -11.24
N VAL A 382 -18.33 -9.47 -12.36
CA VAL A 382 -18.61 -8.31 -13.21
C VAL A 382 -19.48 -8.75 -14.38
N ARG A 383 -20.52 -7.98 -14.69
CA ARG A 383 -21.43 -8.22 -15.81
C ARG A 383 -21.54 -6.98 -16.68
N PHE A 384 -21.53 -7.19 -17.99
CA PHE A 384 -21.71 -6.16 -19.00
C PHE A 384 -22.93 -6.47 -19.86
N ARG A 385 -23.58 -5.42 -20.38
CA ARG A 385 -24.68 -5.56 -21.34
C ARG A 385 -24.20 -6.14 -22.68
N GLY A 386 -23.02 -5.73 -23.13
CA GLY A 386 -22.38 -6.21 -24.35
C GLY A 386 -21.17 -7.10 -24.08
N ARG A 387 -20.66 -7.73 -25.14
CA ARG A 387 -19.41 -8.51 -25.09
C ARG A 387 -18.23 -7.58 -24.85
N HIS A 388 -17.34 -7.99 -23.95
CA HIS A 388 -16.08 -7.34 -23.70
C HIS A 388 -14.95 -8.37 -23.82
N ARG A 389 -13.75 -7.90 -24.15
CA ARG A 389 -12.51 -8.65 -24.06
C ARG A 389 -11.77 -8.22 -22.79
N ASP A 390 -11.35 -9.17 -21.98
CA ASP A 390 -10.42 -8.94 -20.88
C ASP A 390 -9.00 -8.77 -21.44
N ALA A 391 -8.35 -7.63 -21.19
CA ALA A 391 -7.01 -7.34 -21.68
C ALA A 391 -5.94 -8.32 -21.17
N SER A 392 -6.10 -8.83 -19.94
CA SER A 392 -5.14 -9.73 -19.30
C SER A 392 -5.22 -11.15 -19.82
N SER A 393 -6.43 -11.67 -20.03
CA SER A 393 -6.67 -13.07 -20.39
C SER A 393 -7.04 -13.28 -21.85
N GLY A 394 -7.43 -12.23 -22.57
CA GLY A 394 -8.03 -12.33 -23.91
C GLY A 394 -9.44 -12.91 -23.92
N LYS A 395 -10.02 -13.28 -22.76
CA LYS A 395 -11.37 -13.83 -22.66
C LYS A 395 -12.40 -12.87 -23.24
N VAL A 396 -13.30 -13.38 -24.08
CA VAL A 396 -14.44 -12.60 -24.59
C VAL A 396 -15.73 -13.13 -23.97
N SER A 397 -16.39 -12.29 -23.17
CA SER A 397 -17.58 -12.66 -22.40
C SER A 397 -18.44 -11.45 -22.09
N THR A 398 -19.66 -11.69 -21.60
CA THR A 398 -20.51 -10.69 -20.93
C THR A 398 -20.40 -10.77 -19.40
N ARG A 399 -19.74 -11.81 -18.89
CA ARG A 399 -19.54 -12.07 -17.46
C ARG A 399 -18.10 -12.45 -17.17
N PHE A 400 -17.55 -11.83 -16.13
CA PHE A 400 -16.19 -12.04 -15.66
C PHE A 400 -16.19 -12.25 -14.14
N VAL A 401 -15.10 -12.85 -13.66
CA VAL A 401 -14.77 -12.92 -12.24
C VAL A 401 -13.45 -12.16 -12.08
N VAL A 402 -13.45 -11.13 -11.23
CA VAL A 402 -12.24 -10.44 -10.81
C VAL A 402 -11.84 -11.01 -9.46
N PRO A 403 -10.71 -11.72 -9.34
CA PRO A 403 -10.26 -12.29 -8.08
C PRO A 403 -10.14 -11.24 -6.98
N ALA A 404 -10.13 -11.69 -5.72
CA ALA A 404 -9.75 -10.85 -4.58
C ALA A 404 -8.36 -10.23 -4.79
N MET A 405 -8.18 -8.96 -4.39
CA MET A 405 -6.91 -8.22 -4.50
C MET A 405 -6.31 -8.23 -5.92
N ASP A 406 -7.14 -8.02 -6.94
CA ASP A 406 -6.76 -8.05 -8.36
C ASP A 406 -7.51 -6.95 -9.15
N GLY A 407 -7.13 -6.73 -10.41
CA GLY A 407 -7.71 -5.73 -11.30
C GLY A 407 -7.81 -6.20 -12.74
N ARG A 408 -8.78 -5.69 -13.50
CA ARG A 408 -9.00 -6.05 -14.91
C ARG A 408 -9.38 -4.85 -15.76
N ILE A 409 -8.95 -4.89 -17.02
CA ILE A 409 -9.32 -3.93 -18.06
C ILE A 409 -10.22 -4.65 -19.06
N PHE A 410 -11.41 -4.12 -19.30
CA PHE A 410 -12.41 -4.70 -20.18
C PHE A 410 -12.68 -3.79 -21.38
N LEU A 411 -12.43 -4.31 -22.59
CA LEU A 411 -12.57 -3.59 -23.85
C LEU A 411 -13.83 -4.06 -24.58
N PRO A 412 -14.81 -3.19 -24.88
CA PRO A 412 -15.98 -3.56 -25.69
C PRO A 412 -15.56 -4.22 -27.01
N THR A 413 -16.26 -5.27 -27.42
CA THR A 413 -15.90 -6.00 -28.65
C THR A 413 -17.09 -6.67 -29.32
N THR A 414 -16.97 -6.89 -30.63
CA THR A 414 -17.90 -7.69 -31.45
C THR A 414 -17.39 -9.12 -31.69
N ALA A 415 -16.18 -9.46 -31.23
CA ALA A 415 -15.59 -10.78 -31.36
C ALA A 415 -16.47 -11.87 -30.71
N PRO A 416 -16.49 -13.10 -31.25
CA PRO A 416 -17.26 -14.21 -30.67
C PRO A 416 -16.82 -14.51 -29.24
N LEU A 417 -17.71 -15.14 -28.46
CA LEU A 417 -17.38 -15.59 -27.11
C LEU A 417 -16.19 -16.55 -27.16
N ALA A 418 -15.20 -16.34 -26.29
CA ALA A 418 -13.97 -17.11 -26.29
C ALA A 418 -13.45 -17.27 -24.86
N PRO A 419 -12.91 -18.45 -24.48
CA PRO A 419 -12.19 -18.61 -23.22
C PRO A 419 -10.91 -17.75 -23.22
N GLY A 420 -10.46 -17.35 -22.05
CA GLY A 420 -9.18 -16.67 -21.87
C GLY A 420 -8.05 -17.61 -21.50
N THR A 421 -6.83 -17.10 -21.54
CA THR A 421 -5.61 -17.79 -21.09
C THR A 421 -5.50 -17.88 -19.57
N LEU A 422 -6.20 -17.01 -18.84
CA LEU A 422 -6.30 -17.07 -17.38
C LEU A 422 -7.59 -17.78 -16.98
N PRO A 423 -7.54 -18.88 -16.21
CA PRO A 423 -8.73 -19.53 -15.72
C PRO A 423 -9.45 -18.65 -14.70
N ASP A 424 -10.79 -18.64 -14.74
CA ASP A 424 -11.57 -18.04 -13.67
C ASP A 424 -11.26 -18.78 -12.36
N PRO A 425 -11.14 -18.07 -11.22
CA PRO A 425 -10.84 -18.74 -9.97
C PRO A 425 -12.05 -19.59 -9.56
N ARG A 426 -11.82 -20.88 -9.29
CA ARG A 426 -12.86 -21.86 -8.96
C ARG A 426 -12.49 -22.69 -7.72
N PRO A 427 -13.45 -22.97 -6.82
CA PRO A 427 -14.79 -22.37 -6.74
C PRO A 427 -14.72 -20.87 -6.41
N VAL A 428 -15.75 -20.09 -6.76
CA VAL A 428 -15.78 -18.63 -6.50
C VAL A 428 -16.04 -18.35 -5.01
N LEU A 429 -15.15 -17.59 -4.37
CA LEU A 429 -15.27 -17.14 -3.00
C LEU A 429 -16.04 -15.83 -2.97
N SER A 430 -17.36 -15.95 -2.79
CA SER A 430 -18.27 -14.81 -2.73
C SER A 430 -19.31 -15.01 -1.64
N LEU A 431 -19.97 -13.92 -1.23
CA LEU A 431 -21.04 -13.97 -0.24
C LEU A 431 -22.20 -14.88 -0.63
N SER A 432 -22.51 -14.94 -1.92
CA SER A 432 -23.64 -15.71 -2.46
C SER A 432 -23.19 -17.08 -2.95
N GLY A 433 -24.04 -18.08 -2.77
CA GLY A 433 -23.84 -19.42 -3.33
C GLY A 433 -24.51 -20.48 -2.46
N PRO A 434 -24.73 -21.68 -3.02
CA PRO A 434 -25.45 -22.74 -2.31
C PRO A 434 -24.62 -23.36 -1.18
N ASP A 435 -23.30 -23.45 -1.35
CA ASP A 435 -22.43 -24.11 -0.39
C ASP A 435 -22.12 -23.22 0.81
N ARG A 436 -22.32 -23.74 2.02
CA ARG A 436 -21.96 -23.02 3.25
C ARG A 436 -20.44 -22.91 3.44
N VAL A 437 -19.70 -23.90 2.99
CA VAL A 437 -18.23 -23.98 3.08
C VAL A 437 -17.68 -24.06 1.66
N VAL A 438 -16.85 -23.11 1.28
CA VAL A 438 -16.21 -23.06 -0.04
C VAL A 438 -14.71 -23.09 0.12
N GLU A 439 -14.07 -24.09 -0.46
CA GLU A 439 -12.63 -24.34 -0.28
C GLU A 439 -11.85 -24.07 -1.55
N ARG A 440 -10.75 -23.33 -1.40
CA ARG A 440 -9.63 -23.28 -2.33
C ARG A 440 -8.38 -23.86 -1.67
N ALA A 441 -7.35 -24.07 -2.48
CA ALA A 441 -6.08 -24.62 -2.01
C ALA A 441 -5.46 -23.79 -0.89
N ASP A 442 -5.57 -22.46 -0.93
CA ASP A 442 -4.93 -21.51 -0.02
C ASP A 442 -5.85 -20.97 1.08
N ARG A 443 -7.18 -21.02 0.86
CA ARG A 443 -8.16 -20.39 1.75
C ARG A 443 -9.51 -21.09 1.75
N VAL A 444 -10.31 -20.81 2.78
CA VAL A 444 -11.68 -21.33 2.93
C VAL A 444 -12.62 -20.21 3.34
N LEU A 445 -13.80 -20.19 2.72
CA LEU A 445 -14.87 -19.26 3.01
C LEU A 445 -16.04 -19.97 3.67
N LEU A 446 -16.48 -19.45 4.81
CA LEU A 446 -17.71 -19.83 5.49
C LEU A 446 -18.78 -18.77 5.22
N ARG A 447 -19.85 -19.14 4.52
CA ARG A 447 -21.03 -18.27 4.34
C ARG A 447 -21.88 -18.26 5.61
N LEU A 448 -22.20 -17.06 6.05
CA LEU A 448 -23.09 -16.76 7.17
C LEU A 448 -24.30 -15.98 6.64
N GLU A 449 -25.31 -15.76 7.47
CA GLU A 449 -26.46 -14.94 7.05
C GLU A 449 -26.05 -13.46 6.95
N GLY A 450 -25.95 -12.97 5.71
CA GLY A 450 -25.57 -11.58 5.42
C GLY A 450 -24.08 -11.27 5.56
N ALA A 451 -23.22 -12.28 5.77
CA ALA A 451 -21.78 -12.11 5.90
C ALA A 451 -21.02 -13.37 5.43
N ALA A 452 -19.70 -13.29 5.32
CA ALA A 452 -18.83 -14.43 5.14
C ALA A 452 -17.54 -14.27 5.95
N ALA A 453 -17.00 -15.40 6.40
CA ALA A 453 -15.73 -15.48 7.11
C ALA A 453 -14.69 -16.20 6.24
N LEU A 454 -13.57 -15.55 5.99
CA LEU A 454 -12.48 -16.06 5.19
C LEU A 454 -11.31 -16.43 6.09
N PHE A 455 -10.84 -17.67 5.97
CA PHE A 455 -9.66 -18.18 6.66
C PHE A 455 -8.60 -18.63 5.68
N ASP A 456 -7.34 -18.50 6.04
CA ASP A 456 -6.24 -19.20 5.37
C ASP A 456 -6.07 -20.64 5.89
N ASN A 457 -5.07 -21.34 5.39
CA ASN A 457 -4.75 -22.70 5.81
C ASN A 457 -4.15 -22.80 7.22
N GLU A 458 -3.69 -21.69 7.77
CA GLU A 458 -3.14 -21.59 9.13
C GLU A 458 -4.26 -21.42 10.17
N GLY A 459 -5.50 -21.20 9.73
CA GLY A 459 -6.64 -20.96 10.60
C GLY A 459 -6.73 -19.53 11.12
N ARG A 460 -6.03 -18.58 10.47
CA ARG A 460 -6.19 -17.15 10.75
C ARG A 460 -7.47 -16.66 10.08
N LEU A 461 -8.32 -15.96 10.82
CA LEU A 461 -9.43 -15.24 10.21
C LEU A 461 -8.88 -14.02 9.48
N LEU A 462 -8.80 -14.09 8.15
CA LEU A 462 -8.35 -12.97 7.32
C LEU A 462 -9.38 -11.85 7.33
N ALA A 463 -10.66 -12.20 7.19
CA ALA A 463 -11.76 -11.25 7.32
C ALA A 463 -13.10 -11.92 7.63
N LEU A 464 -13.90 -11.26 8.44
CA LEU A 464 -15.34 -11.38 8.49
C LEU A 464 -15.94 -10.17 7.78
N THR A 465 -16.69 -10.36 6.70
CA THR A 465 -17.15 -9.27 5.83
C THR A 465 -18.62 -9.42 5.44
N ASP A 466 -19.32 -8.30 5.26
CA ASP A 466 -20.64 -8.23 4.61
C ASP A 466 -20.54 -7.98 3.09
N GLY A 467 -19.34 -8.18 2.53
CA GLY A 467 -18.96 -7.91 1.12
C GLY A 467 -18.84 -6.43 0.77
N ARG A 468 -19.35 -5.53 1.61
CA ARG A 468 -19.15 -4.09 1.46
C ARG A 468 -18.01 -3.60 2.32
N ARG A 469 -17.80 -4.18 3.49
CA ARG A 469 -16.86 -3.75 4.51
C ARG A 469 -16.26 -4.96 5.21
N THR A 470 -15.04 -4.82 5.69
CA THR A 470 -14.48 -5.76 6.66
C THR A 470 -15.04 -5.43 8.04
N LEU A 471 -15.77 -6.37 8.64
CA LEU A 471 -16.41 -6.22 9.94
C LEU A 471 -15.48 -6.59 11.09
N LEU A 472 -14.62 -7.59 10.90
CA LEU A 472 -13.55 -7.98 11.82
C LEU A 472 -12.43 -8.62 10.99
N GLU A 473 -11.20 -8.56 11.46
CA GLU A 473 -10.06 -9.17 10.78
C GLU A 473 -8.98 -9.65 11.76
N GLN A 474 -7.98 -10.34 11.24
CA GLN A 474 -6.78 -10.75 11.97
C GLN A 474 -7.07 -11.50 13.27
N ALA A 475 -8.11 -12.34 13.30
CA ALA A 475 -8.33 -13.21 14.46
C ALA A 475 -7.32 -14.36 14.44
N ARG A 476 -6.28 -14.24 15.27
CA ARG A 476 -5.12 -15.15 15.31
C ARG A 476 -4.42 -15.11 16.66
N ALA A 477 -3.51 -16.05 16.89
CA ALA A 477 -2.52 -15.94 17.94
C ALA A 477 -1.27 -15.22 17.42
N PHE A 478 -0.74 -14.31 18.23
CA PHE A 478 0.53 -13.62 18.05
C PHE A 478 1.43 -13.97 19.24
N ILE A 479 2.55 -14.64 18.95
CA ILE A 479 3.41 -15.27 19.95
C ILE A 479 4.83 -14.78 19.71
N VAL A 480 5.42 -14.16 20.72
CA VAL A 480 6.80 -13.66 20.69
C VAL A 480 7.52 -14.10 21.95
N LYS A 481 8.80 -14.46 21.80
CA LYS A 481 9.62 -14.94 22.93
C LYS A 481 10.53 -13.87 23.54
N ASP A 482 10.80 -12.78 22.82
CA ASP A 482 11.75 -11.74 23.22
C ASP A 482 11.41 -10.37 22.58
N ASP A 483 12.17 -9.34 22.96
CA ASP A 483 11.98 -7.95 22.55
C ASP A 483 12.28 -7.67 21.07
N ARG A 484 12.60 -8.70 20.27
CA ARG A 484 12.69 -8.56 18.81
C ARG A 484 11.32 -8.65 18.13
N TRP A 485 10.25 -8.95 18.87
CA TRP A 485 8.85 -8.95 18.41
C TRP A 485 8.57 -9.82 17.16
N ARG A 486 9.37 -10.87 16.96
CA ARG A 486 9.19 -11.81 15.85
C ARG A 486 8.10 -12.82 16.18
N ASP A 487 7.02 -12.79 15.40
CA ASP A 487 5.93 -13.77 15.53
C ASP A 487 6.43 -15.19 15.20
N PHE A 488 5.96 -16.18 15.95
CA PHE A 488 6.32 -17.58 15.69
C PHE A 488 5.84 -18.02 14.30
N ALA A 489 6.66 -18.73 13.55
CA ALA A 489 6.30 -19.25 12.24
C ALA A 489 5.22 -20.33 12.34
N TYR A 490 4.37 -20.46 11.32
CA TYR A 490 3.41 -21.56 11.22
C TYR A 490 4.04 -22.76 10.51
N GLU A 491 3.89 -23.96 11.08
CA GLU A 491 4.47 -25.19 10.53
C GLU A 491 3.47 -26.34 10.52
N GLY A 492 3.53 -27.18 9.48
CA GLY A 492 2.76 -28.42 9.39
C GLY A 492 1.24 -28.22 9.46
N CYS A 493 0.75 -27.04 9.01
CA CYS A 493 -0.65 -26.67 9.13
C CYS A 493 -1.55 -27.56 8.28
N ARG A 494 -2.66 -28.00 8.85
CA ARG A 494 -3.68 -28.81 8.16
C ARG A 494 -5.06 -28.24 8.44
N ARG A 495 -5.88 -28.23 7.40
CA ARG A 495 -7.30 -27.89 7.47
C ARG A 495 -8.14 -29.14 7.22
N GLN A 496 -9.17 -29.33 8.02
CA GLN A 496 -10.15 -30.41 7.88
C GLN A 496 -11.56 -29.83 7.97
N ARG A 497 -12.42 -30.15 6.99
CA ARG A 497 -13.87 -29.93 7.09
C ARG A 497 -14.50 -31.08 7.84
N LEU A 498 -15.28 -30.77 8.88
CA LEU A 498 -16.01 -31.77 9.66
C LEU A 498 -17.42 -32.00 9.07
N PRO A 499 -18.03 -33.18 9.30
CA PRO A 499 -19.34 -33.52 8.72
C PRO A 499 -20.48 -32.56 9.08
N ASP A 500 -20.39 -31.92 10.25
CA ASP A 500 -21.38 -30.96 10.75
C ASP A 500 -21.16 -29.52 10.23
N GLY A 501 -20.24 -29.34 9.27
CA GLY A 501 -19.92 -28.05 8.68
C GLY A 501 -18.98 -27.18 9.50
N ARG A 502 -18.43 -27.69 10.61
CA ARG A 502 -17.29 -27.05 11.29
C ARG A 502 -16.01 -27.19 10.47
N LEU A 503 -15.05 -26.32 10.75
CA LEU A 503 -13.67 -26.48 10.30
C LEU A 503 -12.77 -26.78 11.50
N ARG A 504 -11.77 -27.61 11.29
CA ARG A 504 -10.68 -27.86 12.23
C ARG A 504 -9.36 -27.51 11.56
N PHE A 505 -8.56 -26.70 12.23
CA PHE A 505 -7.18 -26.40 11.86
C PHE A 505 -6.26 -26.99 12.91
N THR A 506 -5.17 -27.61 12.49
CA THR A 506 -4.11 -28.10 13.37
C THR A 506 -2.75 -27.70 12.83
N GLY A 507 -1.78 -27.50 13.70
CA GLY A 507 -0.42 -27.16 13.29
C GLY A 507 0.50 -26.89 14.48
N ARG A 508 1.67 -26.33 14.16
CA ARG A 508 2.65 -25.86 15.15
C ARG A 508 2.97 -24.39 14.91
N ARG A 509 3.35 -23.71 15.99
CA ARG A 509 3.97 -22.39 15.97
C ARG A 509 5.39 -22.52 16.53
N THR A 510 6.40 -22.05 15.80
CA THR A 510 7.82 -22.27 16.13
C THR A 510 8.64 -20.98 16.06
N GLN A 511 9.64 -20.88 16.93
CA GLN A 511 10.74 -19.93 16.80
C GLN A 511 11.99 -20.52 17.44
N ASP A 512 13.04 -20.71 16.66
CA ASP A 512 14.26 -21.43 17.05
C ASP A 512 13.91 -22.83 17.59
N ALA A 513 14.35 -23.18 18.80
CA ALA A 513 14.02 -24.46 19.45
C ALA A 513 12.65 -24.46 20.17
N VAL A 514 11.94 -23.33 20.23
CA VAL A 514 10.67 -23.22 20.95
C VAL A 514 9.52 -23.61 20.04
N ALA A 515 8.64 -24.51 20.51
CA ALA A 515 7.49 -24.96 19.73
C ALA A 515 6.22 -25.09 20.59
N VAL A 516 5.10 -24.67 20.04
CA VAL A 516 3.76 -24.93 20.58
C VAL A 516 2.88 -25.55 19.49
N SER A 517 2.04 -26.53 19.84
CA SER A 517 1.01 -27.05 18.94
C SER A 517 -0.31 -26.34 19.15
N TYR A 518 -1.14 -26.34 18.12
CA TYR A 518 -2.50 -25.82 18.22
C TYR A 518 -3.53 -26.68 17.49
N THR A 519 -4.74 -26.66 18.04
CA THR A 519 -5.97 -27.07 17.36
C THR A 519 -6.97 -25.93 17.46
N LEU A 520 -7.47 -25.45 16.34
CA LEU A 520 -8.56 -24.49 16.25
C LEU A 520 -9.78 -25.17 15.66
N GLU A 521 -10.90 -25.19 16.39
CA GLU A 521 -12.20 -25.51 15.82
C GLU A 521 -13.00 -24.24 15.56
N VAL A 522 -13.47 -24.09 14.32
CA VAL A 522 -14.34 -23.00 13.87
C VAL A 522 -15.74 -23.53 13.68
N ARG A 523 -16.68 -23.01 14.48
CA ARG A 523 -18.10 -23.33 14.37
C ARG A 523 -18.88 -22.14 13.82
N PRO A 524 -19.44 -22.23 12.60
CA PRO A 524 -20.29 -21.16 12.09
C PRO A 524 -21.65 -21.20 12.79
N VAL A 525 -22.09 -20.04 13.29
CA VAL A 525 -23.47 -19.81 13.76
C VAL A 525 -24.21 -18.89 12.79
N LYS A 526 -25.52 -18.71 12.95
CA LYS A 526 -26.38 -18.00 11.98
C LYS A 526 -25.79 -16.66 11.50
N ARG A 527 -25.36 -15.81 12.42
CA ARG A 527 -24.73 -14.50 12.15
C ARG A 527 -23.42 -14.34 12.94
N GLY A 528 -22.51 -15.31 12.85
CA GLY A 528 -21.25 -15.23 13.58
C GLY A 528 -20.47 -16.54 13.62
N LEU A 529 -19.49 -16.61 14.51
CA LEU A 529 -18.55 -17.71 14.63
C LEU A 529 -18.23 -18.00 16.10
N ASP A 530 -17.94 -19.25 16.42
CA ASP A 530 -17.18 -19.61 17.62
C ASP A 530 -15.81 -20.15 17.19
N LEU A 531 -14.74 -19.58 17.74
CA LEU A 531 -13.35 -19.99 17.53
C LEU A 531 -12.84 -20.61 18.84
N ALA A 532 -12.63 -21.92 18.85
CA ALA A 532 -12.17 -22.65 20.03
C ALA A 532 -10.75 -23.15 19.80
N TYR A 533 -9.79 -22.52 20.48
CA TYR A 533 -8.38 -22.88 20.43
C TYR A 533 -7.99 -23.80 21.59
N GLN A 534 -7.17 -24.79 21.29
CA GLN A 534 -6.45 -25.62 22.23
C GLN A 534 -4.98 -25.56 21.89
N TRP A 535 -4.14 -25.35 22.89
CA TRP A 535 -2.70 -25.17 22.74
C TRP A 535 -1.95 -26.12 23.66
N GLU A 536 -0.79 -26.60 23.22
CA GLU A 536 0.13 -27.40 24.05
C GLU A 536 1.57 -27.00 23.79
N ALA A 537 2.33 -26.73 24.86
CA ALA A 537 3.78 -26.52 24.77
C ALA A 537 4.48 -27.81 24.38
N LEU A 538 5.19 -27.82 23.25
CA LEU A 538 5.98 -28.98 22.82
C LEU A 538 7.42 -28.94 23.36
N SER A 539 7.85 -27.79 23.86
CA SER A 539 9.14 -27.56 24.49
C SER A 539 8.96 -26.67 25.72
N ASP A 540 9.98 -26.60 26.57
CA ASP A 540 10.11 -25.49 27.51
C ASP A 540 10.20 -24.18 26.72
N ALA A 541 9.56 -23.12 27.24
CA ALA A 541 9.43 -21.86 26.55
C ALA A 541 9.42 -20.68 27.53
N HIS A 542 9.94 -19.54 27.07
CA HIS A 542 9.64 -18.25 27.67
C HIS A 542 8.84 -17.44 26.65
N PHE A 543 7.64 -16.99 27.02
CA PHE A 543 6.83 -16.10 26.21
C PHE A 543 6.92 -14.69 26.76
N HIS A 544 7.59 -13.80 26.03
CA HIS A 544 7.48 -12.36 26.25
C HIS A 544 6.02 -11.93 26.08
N MET A 545 5.34 -12.46 25.05
CA MET A 545 3.89 -12.33 24.92
C MET A 545 3.28 -13.49 24.15
N PHE A 546 2.13 -13.96 24.63
CA PHE A 546 1.23 -14.84 23.88
C PHE A 546 -0.16 -14.20 23.90
N ARG A 547 -0.54 -13.57 22.80
CA ARG A 547 -1.83 -12.87 22.65
C ARG A 547 -2.70 -13.56 21.62
N GLN A 548 -3.89 -13.95 22.01
CA GLN A 548 -4.97 -14.28 21.08
C GLN A 548 -5.76 -12.99 20.82
N GLN A 549 -5.80 -12.54 19.56
CA GLN A 549 -6.32 -11.23 19.19
C GLN A 549 -7.40 -11.30 18.12
N ILE A 550 -8.13 -10.19 17.96
CA ILE A 550 -9.02 -9.89 16.83
C ILE A 550 -9.11 -8.37 16.65
N ASP A 551 -9.15 -7.93 15.40
CA ASP A 551 -9.09 -6.53 15.04
C ASP A 551 -10.45 -6.01 14.55
N PHE A 552 -10.77 -4.79 14.97
CA PHE A 552 -11.92 -3.99 14.58
C PHE A 552 -11.39 -2.88 13.65
N PRO A 553 -11.53 -3.00 12.32
CA PRO A 553 -10.90 -2.08 11.38
C PRO A 553 -11.33 -0.63 11.61
N LEU A 554 -10.38 0.31 11.55
CA LEU A 554 -10.68 1.74 11.72
C LEU A 554 -11.71 2.21 10.69
N ALA A 555 -11.60 1.74 9.44
CA ALA A 555 -12.52 2.08 8.35
C ALA A 555 -13.99 1.72 8.65
N THR A 556 -14.22 0.74 9.54
CA THR A 556 -15.57 0.32 9.95
C THR A 556 -15.99 0.95 11.27
N TYR A 557 -15.10 1.00 12.27
CA TYR A 557 -15.48 1.39 13.63
C TYR A 557 -14.99 2.77 14.10
N GLY A 558 -14.15 3.46 13.33
CA GLY A 558 -13.70 4.82 13.63
C GLY A 558 -14.89 5.77 13.79
N GLY A 559 -14.89 6.55 14.87
CA GLY A 559 -16.01 7.41 15.28
C GLY A 559 -17.19 6.67 15.93
N GLY A 560 -17.10 5.34 16.04
CA GLY A 560 -18.11 4.48 16.64
C GLY A 560 -18.11 4.52 18.17
N SER A 561 -18.76 3.51 18.76
CA SER A 561 -18.81 3.34 20.21
C SER A 561 -18.58 1.88 20.60
N TYR A 562 -18.19 1.66 21.85
CA TYR A 562 -18.12 0.33 22.41
C TYR A 562 -18.83 0.24 23.76
N GLN A 563 -19.18 -0.98 24.15
CA GLN A 563 -19.70 -1.33 25.46
C GLN A 563 -18.98 -2.59 25.97
N ALA A 564 -18.44 -2.53 27.19
CA ALA A 564 -17.70 -3.63 27.81
C ALA A 564 -17.86 -3.58 29.34
N GLY A 565 -18.30 -4.68 29.96
CA GLY A 565 -18.45 -4.76 31.43
C GLY A 565 -19.33 -3.65 32.03
N GLY A 566 -20.43 -3.29 31.37
CA GLY A 566 -21.33 -2.19 31.79
C GLY A 566 -20.86 -0.78 31.42
N ALA A 567 -19.57 -0.58 31.17
CA ALA A 567 -19.02 0.70 30.71
C ALA A 567 -19.30 0.94 29.22
N ARG A 568 -19.43 2.20 28.83
CA ARG A 568 -19.54 2.65 27.43
C ARG A 568 -18.40 3.61 27.12
N GLY A 569 -17.90 3.57 25.89
CA GLY A 569 -16.86 4.47 25.41
C GLY A 569 -16.94 4.72 23.90
N LYS A 570 -16.00 5.51 23.39
CA LYS A 570 -15.88 5.84 21.97
C LYS A 570 -14.72 5.09 21.33
N LEU A 571 -14.88 4.77 20.05
CA LEU A 571 -13.79 4.30 19.19
C LEU A 571 -13.37 5.52 18.35
N PRO A 572 -12.28 6.22 18.71
CA PRO A 572 -11.99 7.54 18.16
C PRO A 572 -11.59 7.48 16.69
N SER A 573 -12.05 8.44 15.88
CA SER A 573 -11.63 8.54 14.47
C SER A 573 -10.15 8.86 14.32
N GLU A 574 -9.59 9.62 15.25
CA GLU A 574 -8.18 9.97 15.35
C GLU A 574 -7.46 9.08 16.38
N ARG A 575 -6.12 8.99 16.26
CA ARG A 575 -5.30 8.20 17.19
C ARG A 575 -5.51 8.74 18.60
N SER A 576 -5.89 7.86 19.53
CA SER A 576 -6.04 8.21 20.93
C SER A 576 -4.69 8.61 21.55
N PRO A 577 -4.68 9.46 22.60
CA PRO A 577 -3.44 9.81 23.30
C PRO A 577 -2.83 8.60 24.01
N GLU A 578 -3.69 7.72 24.56
CA GLU A 578 -3.30 6.49 25.25
C GLU A 578 -3.62 5.26 24.40
N PRO A 579 -2.71 4.29 24.26
CA PRO A 579 -2.96 3.10 23.45
C PRO A 579 -4.07 2.21 24.03
N ILE A 580 -4.22 2.15 25.36
CA ILE A 580 -5.21 1.27 26.00
C ILE A 580 -6.54 2.02 26.15
N LEU A 581 -7.55 1.59 25.40
CA LEU A 581 -8.91 2.15 25.51
C LEU A 581 -9.70 1.51 26.66
N ARG A 582 -9.49 0.20 26.91
CA ARG A 582 -10.14 -0.53 28.01
C ARG A 582 -9.42 -1.83 28.35
N GLY A 583 -9.16 -2.08 29.65
CA GLY A 583 -8.68 -3.37 30.16
C GLY A 583 -9.75 -4.20 30.87
N ALA A 584 -9.37 -5.40 31.31
CA ALA A 584 -10.14 -6.31 32.16
C ALA A 584 -11.57 -6.60 31.65
N LEU A 585 -11.69 -6.91 30.34
CA LEU A 585 -12.98 -7.17 29.72
C LEU A 585 -13.11 -8.61 29.20
N ARG A 586 -14.27 -9.23 29.39
CA ARG A 586 -14.60 -10.57 28.84
C ARG A 586 -15.55 -10.51 27.65
N GLU A 587 -16.13 -9.34 27.39
CA GLU A 587 -17.00 -9.10 26.25
C GLU A 587 -16.88 -7.65 25.79
N LEU A 588 -16.85 -7.47 24.48
CA LEU A 588 -16.89 -6.19 23.81
C LEU A 588 -18.02 -6.17 22.80
N THR A 589 -18.92 -5.21 22.91
CA THR A 589 -19.89 -4.86 21.86
C THR A 589 -19.45 -3.57 21.18
N ALA A 590 -18.96 -3.65 19.95
CA ALA A 590 -18.55 -2.52 19.13
C ALA A 590 -19.63 -2.15 18.11
N ARG A 591 -20.01 -0.87 18.08
CA ARG A 591 -21.05 -0.32 17.22
C ARG A 591 -20.42 0.71 16.26
N PRO A 592 -20.38 0.41 14.95
CA PRO A 592 -19.92 1.39 13.96
C PRO A 592 -20.95 2.50 13.77
N SER A 593 -20.55 3.59 13.10
CA SER A 593 -21.47 4.68 12.71
C SER A 593 -22.51 4.22 11.68
N ALA A 594 -22.18 3.21 10.88
CA ALA A 594 -23.06 2.55 9.93
C ALA A 594 -22.70 1.06 9.76
N GLY A 595 -23.73 0.20 9.62
CA GLY A 595 -23.55 -1.25 9.45
C GLY A 595 -23.87 -2.05 10.71
N PRO A 596 -23.56 -3.36 10.70
CA PRO A 596 -23.91 -4.27 11.80
C PRO A 596 -23.06 -4.01 13.04
N THR A 597 -23.62 -4.32 14.21
CA THR A 597 -22.91 -4.33 15.49
C THR A 597 -22.18 -5.65 15.66
N ALA A 598 -20.91 -5.61 16.09
CA ALA A 598 -20.16 -6.81 16.44
C ALA A 598 -20.07 -6.96 17.96
N ARG A 599 -20.41 -8.15 18.46
CA ARG A 599 -20.17 -8.57 19.83
C ARG A 599 -19.14 -9.69 19.84
N VAL A 600 -18.07 -9.50 20.60
CA VAL A 600 -17.00 -10.49 20.78
C VAL A 600 -16.87 -10.82 22.26
N SER A 601 -17.10 -12.08 22.62
CA SER A 601 -16.91 -12.59 23.98
C SER A 601 -15.67 -13.49 24.03
N LEU A 602 -14.91 -13.40 25.12
CA LEU A 602 -13.64 -14.07 25.36
C LEU A 602 -13.78 -15.05 26.53
N SER A 603 -13.07 -16.18 26.50
CA SER A 603 -13.02 -17.10 27.64
C SER A 603 -12.17 -16.58 28.80
N GLY A 604 -11.24 -15.66 28.54
CA GLY A 604 -10.39 -15.00 29.53
C GLY A 604 -10.60 -13.48 29.55
N GLU A 605 -9.84 -12.78 30.39
CA GLU A 605 -9.81 -11.32 30.38
C GLU A 605 -9.01 -10.81 29.18
N GLY A 606 -9.45 -9.68 28.65
CA GLY A 606 -8.80 -9.02 27.52
C GLY A 606 -8.72 -7.52 27.66
N THR A 607 -8.02 -6.94 26.69
CA THR A 607 -7.71 -5.51 26.59
C THR A 607 -8.04 -5.04 25.18
N LEU A 608 -8.75 -3.92 25.08
CA LEU A 608 -9.00 -3.18 23.87
C LEU A 608 -7.92 -2.09 23.72
N VAL A 609 -7.18 -2.16 22.62
CA VAL A 609 -6.04 -1.30 22.30
C VAL A 609 -6.31 -0.57 20.98
N ASP A 610 -5.92 0.70 20.90
CA ASP A 610 -5.79 1.44 19.66
C ASP A 610 -4.42 1.13 19.02
N GLU A 611 -4.39 0.20 18.07
CA GLU A 611 -3.12 -0.31 17.52
C GLU A 611 -2.46 0.65 16.51
N ARG A 612 -3.03 1.84 16.28
CA ARG A 612 -2.38 2.88 15.48
C ARG A 612 -1.09 3.39 16.14
N HIS A 613 -0.95 3.18 17.44
CA HIS A 613 0.33 3.37 18.16
C HIS A 613 1.43 2.40 17.68
N TYR A 614 1.05 1.29 17.05
CA TYR A 614 1.94 0.24 16.57
C TYR A 614 1.83 0.05 15.05
N GLY A 615 1.33 1.06 14.33
CA GLY A 615 1.26 1.07 12.87
C GLY A 615 0.12 0.25 12.26
N VAL A 616 -0.85 -0.22 13.06
CA VAL A 616 -2.01 -0.97 12.55
C VAL A 616 -3.27 -0.11 12.59
N GLU A 617 -3.98 0.00 11.47
CA GLU A 617 -5.20 0.80 11.31
C GLU A 617 -6.47 0.11 11.88
N ALA A 618 -6.40 -0.31 13.15
CA ALA A 618 -7.49 -1.01 13.82
C ALA A 618 -7.51 -0.79 15.34
N PHE A 619 -8.65 -1.10 15.96
CA PHE A 619 -8.72 -1.35 17.39
C PHE A 619 -8.61 -2.85 17.63
N ARG A 620 -7.70 -3.29 18.49
CA ARG A 620 -7.46 -4.71 18.76
C ARG A 620 -8.00 -5.11 20.10
N LEU A 621 -8.79 -6.17 20.10
CA LEU A 621 -9.16 -6.88 21.31
C LEU A 621 -8.24 -8.10 21.48
N GLY A 622 -7.40 -8.09 22.51
CA GLY A 622 -6.49 -9.18 22.84
C GLY A 622 -6.82 -9.84 24.17
N THR A 623 -6.64 -11.16 24.27
CA THR A 623 -6.57 -11.90 25.53
C THR A 623 -5.27 -12.71 25.57
N TYR A 624 -4.80 -13.06 26.76
CA TYR A 624 -3.49 -13.65 26.99
C TYR A 624 -3.65 -15.03 27.61
N PRO A 625 -3.64 -16.11 26.81
CA PRO A 625 -3.84 -17.47 27.33
C PRO A 625 -2.76 -17.90 28.33
N THR A 626 -1.55 -17.36 28.20
CA THR A 626 -0.39 -17.65 29.05
C THR A 626 0.68 -16.55 28.90
N HIS A 627 1.67 -16.50 29.80
CA HIS A 627 2.81 -15.59 29.72
C HIS A 627 4.01 -16.15 30.50
N GLY A 628 5.22 -15.64 30.23
CA GLY A 628 6.43 -15.99 30.96
C GLY A 628 6.91 -17.43 30.71
N ASN A 629 7.50 -18.04 31.73
CA ASN A 629 8.09 -19.38 31.64
C ASN A 629 7.02 -20.47 31.65
N VAL A 630 7.15 -21.42 30.72
CA VAL A 630 6.25 -22.53 30.53
C VAL A 630 7.04 -23.82 30.34
N LYS A 631 6.54 -24.92 30.91
CA LYS A 631 7.10 -26.26 30.74
C LYS A 631 6.44 -27.03 29.59
N ALA A 632 7.23 -27.87 28.92
CA ALA A 632 6.72 -28.82 27.94
C ALA A 632 5.54 -29.63 28.50
N GLY A 633 4.50 -29.83 27.69
CA GLY A 633 3.24 -30.49 28.06
C GLY A 633 2.19 -29.58 28.70
N ALA A 634 2.51 -28.32 29.04
CA ALA A 634 1.51 -27.36 29.51
C ALA A 634 0.43 -27.12 28.44
N ARG A 635 -0.84 -27.05 28.87
CA ARG A 635 -2.01 -26.92 27.99
C ARG A 635 -2.88 -25.74 28.34
N TRP A 636 -3.41 -25.07 27.31
CA TRP A 636 -4.29 -23.93 27.47
C TRP A 636 -5.46 -23.97 26.49
N LYS A 637 -6.54 -23.31 26.85
CA LYS A 637 -7.72 -23.16 26.01
C LYS A 637 -8.11 -21.69 25.92
N CYS A 638 -8.49 -21.26 24.74
CA CYS A 638 -9.03 -19.93 24.50
C CYS A 638 -10.25 -20.04 23.59
N THR A 639 -11.32 -19.30 23.88
CA THR A 639 -12.50 -19.25 23.03
C THR A 639 -12.86 -17.80 22.72
N LEU A 640 -13.09 -17.52 21.44
CA LEU A 640 -13.64 -16.25 20.95
C LEU A 640 -15.00 -16.54 20.34
N ARG A 641 -16.04 -15.86 20.83
CA ARG A 641 -17.39 -15.97 20.30
C ARG A 641 -17.77 -14.66 19.64
N ILE A 642 -18.01 -14.70 18.34
CA ILE A 642 -18.33 -13.54 17.52
C ILE A 642 -19.81 -13.60 17.16
N ARG A 643 -20.55 -12.52 17.38
CA ARG A 643 -21.95 -12.37 16.99
C ARG A 643 -22.15 -11.03 16.28
N LEU A 644 -22.83 -11.07 15.15
CA LEU A 644 -23.23 -9.91 14.37
C LEU A 644 -24.71 -9.64 14.60
N ALA A 645 -25.04 -8.44 15.05
CA ALA A 645 -26.40 -7.95 15.14
C ALA A 645 -26.68 -7.01 13.95
N PRO A 646 -27.87 -7.12 13.32
CA PRO A 646 -28.33 -6.05 12.43
C PRO A 646 -28.42 -4.75 13.23
N ARG A 647 -28.31 -3.62 12.54
CA ARG A 647 -28.45 -2.32 13.19
C ARG A 647 -29.86 -2.12 13.71
#